data_AF-A0A2A5DJT7-F1
#
_entry.id   AF-A0A2A5DJT7-F1
#
_cell.length_a   1.000
_cell.length_b   1.000
_cell.length_c   1.000
_cell.angle_alpha   90.00
_cell.angle_beta   90.00
_cell.angle_gamma   90.00
#
_symmetry.space_group_name_H-M   'P 1'
#
loop_
_entity.id
_entity.type
_entity.pdbx_description
1 polymer ?
#
loop_
_entity_poly.entity_id
_entity_poly.type
_entity_poly.pdbx_seq_one_letter_code
_entity_poly.pdbx_strand_id
1 'polypeptide(L)'
;MISENDSNKLLGLLALEKGWVTKDELNNALREHGKTGEFLGTILISKNLINKMQRDELLVIQKDSQAREDEYLFGTIAVNNKFLSADQLMQGLEIHKKDFFRNNIGDVLIKEGFMSQQECDAVLKSQKRLKEKIRVEEKFEKSKCPKCEFIYKIKDPDRYRKVRCKKCQYIFEVGTQELKATSSQIIRLHEETVKANKSVTNNFYEYLVENDMINENQEIGQENISDKQRYIIGDEIARGGMGVILSTKDSNLRRQIVTKVHLKNNSKLATLRFIDEAQITGQLEHPNIPPVYDLGINKEEQIFFTMKHIKGETLDSIIHKLSNGDKKTEEKYNTNQIINIFLQLCDALNYAHSKRVLHRDIKPDNIMIGEFGEVLLMDWGLAKTIGSKEDVEDLSGYGTDKISSVRGDDDFSQTMEGTTAGTPLYMSPEQALGYMDELDERSDLYSLGATLYYAISLQKPLSGKTLADILNNAARGKIRRLPDEVPSELASIIRKSMEKNTRDRYESVSEFEEDLLKYQMGYAVSVKQDNIFEVVKKLYMRNKLIFTLEGVVGIIVLLGSFLFISMLNQQRRGVDEQRESAEKSLNQTTLLLAKFEKEKVKRKEQNFESAPTYYAKAQLEISKKSYKAGMENINLAIQYDPSKPEFYCFRGGLYLLKKTYDRAQKDFKFCVSKKYIDKSANALLKLISSIRKKEKIKNSNSLLIKYLIEMRLFDIAETFSADIKMSSYIWNKKLSYHWPQKGYSLTLKPSGRLYFAVPRDVGGKDLNLLRGMKINEIYLNRSNINSIDFIEGMPLEKVTINMCKNLKSLDVLSKHRLISFSLRYSTISTLNFLKNSRLEFLYLERLPLESLEPLRGQPIKDLTIYFIKTEDLNVTKSFRLERMSFCAKVCKNLDFLRGQKIKEFASSWTTLNDISALKTIPIERLYLYSCHKFDLKILEDLKLKVLGFRTMKTKDFKFILKIKSLEKLIINPDVNTPKNWVQTLKRHPNKNLKFANVHNSKVWLPISKFVQTLKKKK
;
A
#
# COMPACT_ATOMS: atom_id res chain seq x y z
N MET A 1 5.68 22.51 2.66
CA MET A 1 6.74 21.46 2.69
C MET A 1 6.02 20.15 2.94
N ILE A 2 6.14 19.20 2.02
CA ILE A 2 5.51 17.89 2.17
C ILE A 2 6.51 16.84 1.65
N SER A 3 7.11 16.05 2.54
CA SER A 3 7.81 14.83 2.13
C SER A 3 6.84 13.88 1.40
N GLU A 4 7.30 12.93 0.59
CA GLU A 4 6.40 11.91 0.00
C GLU A 4 5.57 11.18 1.09
N ASN A 5 6.03 11.18 2.36
CA ASN A 5 5.29 10.73 3.53
C ASN A 5 4.19 11.71 4.01
N ASP A 6 4.45 13.02 4.00
CA ASP A 6 3.46 14.03 4.44
C ASP A 6 2.33 14.22 3.42
N SER A 7 2.59 13.96 2.13
CA SER A 7 1.61 14.08 1.04
C SER A 7 0.56 13.00 1.20
N ASN A 8 1.03 11.83 1.60
CA ASN A 8 0.19 10.71 1.92
C ASN A 8 -0.56 10.92 3.25
N LYS A 9 0.07 11.48 4.29
CA LYS A 9 -0.62 11.86 5.53
C LYS A 9 -1.75 12.86 5.30
N LEU A 10 -1.53 13.93 4.54
CA LEU A 10 -2.56 14.94 4.23
C LEU A 10 -3.75 14.34 3.48
N LEU A 11 -3.48 13.48 2.49
CA LEU A 11 -4.52 12.76 1.75
C LEU A 11 -5.32 11.80 2.65
N GLY A 12 -4.64 11.20 3.64
CA GLY A 12 -5.25 10.39 4.69
C GLY A 12 -6.16 11.17 5.64
N LEU A 13 -5.69 12.33 6.11
CA LEU A 13 -6.43 13.23 7.00
C LEU A 13 -7.68 13.80 6.32
N LEU A 14 -7.57 14.22 5.05
CA LEU A 14 -8.71 14.69 4.27
C LEU A 14 -9.76 13.58 4.03
N ALA A 15 -9.32 12.33 3.89
CA ALA A 15 -10.23 11.18 3.78
C ALA A 15 -10.94 10.87 5.12
N LEU A 16 -10.26 11.09 6.25
CA LEU A 16 -10.81 10.96 7.61
C LEU A 16 -11.85 12.05 7.91
N GLU A 17 -11.54 13.30 7.55
CA GLU A 17 -12.43 14.46 7.74
C GLU A 17 -13.73 14.35 6.92
N LYS A 18 -13.65 13.76 5.72
CA LYS A 18 -14.81 13.46 4.87
C LYS A 18 -15.61 12.23 5.34
N GLY A 19 -15.17 11.54 6.41
CA GLY A 19 -15.83 10.37 6.98
C GLY A 19 -15.77 9.12 6.11
N TRP A 20 -14.82 9.04 5.16
CA TRP A 20 -14.71 7.92 4.22
C TRP A 20 -13.84 6.77 4.73
N VAL A 21 -12.99 7.04 5.71
CA VAL A 21 -12.12 6.08 6.39
C VAL A 21 -12.18 6.35 7.88
N THR A 22 -12.11 5.30 8.71
CA THR A 22 -11.97 5.45 10.17
C THR A 22 -10.51 5.63 10.56
N LYS A 23 -10.25 6.15 11.78
CA LYS A 23 -8.88 6.39 12.29
C LYS A 23 -8.05 5.10 12.33
N ASP A 24 -8.67 3.96 12.65
CA ASP A 24 -8.03 2.64 12.68
C ASP A 24 -7.68 2.11 11.28
N GLU A 25 -8.57 2.28 10.31
CA GLU A 25 -8.35 1.89 8.92
C GLU A 25 -7.26 2.72 8.25
N LEU A 26 -7.24 4.02 8.56
CA LEU A 26 -6.21 4.95 8.12
C LEU A 26 -4.84 4.64 8.74
N ASN A 27 -4.79 4.35 10.04
CA ASN A 27 -3.56 3.96 10.73
C ASN A 27 -2.99 2.64 10.23
N ASN A 28 -3.85 1.65 9.93
CA ASN A 28 -3.42 0.40 9.28
C ASN A 28 -2.89 0.66 7.86
N ALA A 29 -3.53 1.54 7.11
CA ALA A 29 -3.06 1.94 5.79
C ALA A 29 -1.73 2.72 5.84
N LEU A 30 -1.52 3.55 6.88
CA LEU A 30 -0.28 4.29 7.12
C LEU A 30 0.87 3.39 7.58
N ARG A 31 0.61 2.37 8.42
CA ARG A 31 1.61 1.35 8.77
C ARG A 31 2.01 0.53 7.56
N GLU A 32 1.05 0.21 6.69
CA GLU A 32 1.32 -0.49 5.44
C GLU A 32 2.04 0.42 4.43
N HIS A 33 1.73 1.71 4.40
CA HIS A 33 2.50 2.74 3.66
C HIS A 33 3.96 2.78 4.15
N GLY A 34 4.19 2.85 5.46
CA GLY A 34 5.53 2.84 6.04
C GLY A 34 6.32 1.55 5.79
N LYS A 35 5.64 0.40 5.66
CA LYS A 35 6.27 -0.90 5.34
C LYS A 35 6.50 -1.14 3.85
N THR A 36 5.63 -0.60 2.98
CA THR A 36 5.62 -0.92 1.54
C THR A 36 6.09 0.23 0.65
N GLY A 37 6.08 1.46 1.14
CA GLY A 37 6.30 2.68 0.37
C GLY A 37 5.19 3.01 -0.65
N GLU A 38 4.10 2.23 -0.71
CA GLU A 38 2.99 2.48 -1.64
C GLU A 38 2.16 3.68 -1.21
N PHE A 39 1.84 4.61 -2.13
CA PHE A 39 1.03 5.80 -1.83
C PHE A 39 -0.26 5.45 -1.06
N LEU A 40 -0.53 6.18 0.02
CA LEU A 40 -1.63 5.91 0.94
C LEU A 40 -2.99 5.91 0.24
N GLY A 41 -3.22 6.80 -0.72
CA GLY A 41 -4.45 6.80 -1.54
C GLY A 41 -4.63 5.52 -2.38
N THR A 42 -3.56 4.81 -2.67
CA THR A 42 -3.56 3.50 -3.34
C THR A 42 -3.86 2.38 -2.36
N ILE A 43 -3.31 2.46 -1.14
CA ILE A 43 -3.58 1.51 -0.06
C ILE A 43 -5.04 1.61 0.39
N LEU A 44 -5.56 2.81 0.59
CA LEU A 44 -6.96 3.05 0.95
C LEU A 44 -7.94 2.52 -0.11
N ILE A 45 -7.60 2.62 -1.41
CA ILE A 45 -8.38 1.97 -2.49
C ILE A 45 -8.22 0.45 -2.46
N SER A 46 -7.01 -0.07 -2.25
CA SER A 46 -6.74 -1.51 -2.26
C SER A 46 -7.44 -2.25 -1.12
N LYS A 47 -7.63 -1.58 0.01
CA LYS A 47 -8.44 -2.04 1.15
C LYS A 47 -9.94 -1.75 0.98
N ASN A 48 -10.33 -1.16 -0.15
CA ASN A 48 -11.72 -0.84 -0.50
C ASN A 48 -12.38 0.19 0.44
N LEU A 49 -11.57 1.03 1.10
CA LEU A 49 -12.02 2.03 2.08
C LEU A 49 -12.48 3.33 1.42
N ILE A 50 -11.75 3.76 0.38
CA ILE A 50 -12.17 4.87 -0.49
C ILE A 50 -12.24 4.36 -1.93
N ASN A 51 -13.13 4.93 -2.73
CA ASN A 51 -13.22 4.60 -4.15
C ASN A 51 -12.31 5.50 -5.00
N LYS A 52 -12.18 5.15 -6.28
CA LYS A 52 -11.28 5.86 -7.19
C LYS A 52 -11.68 7.32 -7.44
N MET A 53 -12.98 7.62 -7.37
CA MET A 53 -13.52 8.98 -7.54
C MET A 53 -13.22 9.84 -6.32
N GLN A 54 -13.43 9.30 -5.11
CA GLN A 54 -13.09 9.93 -3.83
C GLN A 54 -11.58 10.24 -3.71
N ARG A 55 -10.72 9.28 -4.12
CA ARG A 55 -9.27 9.54 -4.18
C ARG A 55 -8.93 10.65 -5.19
N ASP A 56 -9.55 10.65 -6.37
CA ASP A 56 -9.27 11.67 -7.39
C ASP A 56 -9.73 13.06 -6.92
N GLU A 57 -10.82 13.15 -6.15
CA GLU A 57 -11.27 14.38 -5.46
C GLU A 57 -10.24 14.88 -4.43
N LEU A 58 -9.74 13.99 -3.57
CA LEU A 58 -8.69 14.32 -2.58
C LEU A 58 -7.38 14.75 -3.23
N LEU A 59 -7.01 14.14 -4.36
CA LEU A 59 -5.81 14.49 -5.13
C LEU A 59 -5.93 15.86 -5.83
N VAL A 60 -7.15 16.27 -6.20
CA VAL A 60 -7.40 17.63 -6.73
C VAL A 60 -7.25 18.66 -5.63
N ILE A 61 -7.84 18.43 -4.45
CA ILE A 61 -7.70 19.30 -3.27
C ILE A 61 -6.22 19.38 -2.83
N GLN A 62 -5.51 18.26 -2.87
CA GLN A 62 -4.07 18.20 -2.57
C GLN A 62 -3.21 18.97 -3.59
N LYS A 63 -3.50 18.85 -4.89
CA LYS A 63 -2.79 19.60 -5.94
C LYS A 63 -3.04 21.10 -5.86
N ASP A 64 -4.25 21.49 -5.50
CA ASP A 64 -4.60 22.89 -5.30
C ASP A 64 -3.89 23.47 -4.05
N SER A 65 -3.64 22.64 -3.03
CA SER A 65 -2.80 22.99 -1.86
C SER A 65 -1.30 23.05 -2.18
N GLN A 66 -0.75 22.14 -2.98
CA GLN A 66 0.66 22.12 -3.39
C GLN A 66 1.02 23.21 -4.40
N ALA A 67 0.11 23.55 -5.33
CA ALA A 67 0.30 24.68 -6.25
C ALA A 67 0.38 26.00 -5.49
N ARG A 68 -0.48 26.19 -4.47
CA ARG A 68 -0.42 27.35 -3.57
C ARG A 68 0.88 27.41 -2.76
N GLU A 69 1.42 26.28 -2.30
CA GLU A 69 2.72 26.26 -1.59
C GLU A 69 3.90 26.64 -2.50
N ASP A 70 3.92 26.17 -3.75
CA ASP A 70 5.00 26.46 -4.71
C ASP A 70 4.94 27.91 -5.21
N GLU A 71 3.75 28.48 -5.35
CA GLU A 71 3.54 29.87 -5.71
C GLU A 71 3.80 30.82 -4.54
N TYR A 72 3.45 30.41 -3.32
CA TYR A 72 3.82 31.13 -2.10
C TYR A 72 5.34 31.15 -1.94
N LEU A 73 6.01 30.00 -2.08
CA LEU A 73 7.48 29.92 -2.00
C LEU A 73 8.16 30.74 -3.11
N PHE A 74 7.60 30.76 -4.33
CA PHE A 74 8.09 31.63 -5.40
C PHE A 74 7.97 33.11 -5.00
N GLY A 75 6.80 33.52 -4.51
CA GLY A 75 6.55 34.89 -4.05
C GLY A 75 7.46 35.30 -2.90
N THR A 76 7.66 34.43 -1.91
CA THR A 76 8.55 34.67 -0.76
C THR A 76 10.01 34.81 -1.20
N ILE A 77 10.50 33.96 -2.11
CA ILE A 77 11.87 34.07 -2.63
C ILE A 77 12.03 35.37 -3.44
N ALA A 78 11.03 35.74 -4.25
CA ALA A 78 11.04 36.97 -5.02
C ALA A 78 11.09 38.24 -4.14
N VAL A 79 10.27 38.28 -3.08
CA VAL A 79 10.22 39.42 -2.15
C VAL A 79 11.49 39.50 -1.29
N ASN A 80 11.97 38.37 -0.75
CA ASN A 80 13.16 38.35 0.10
C ASN A 80 14.44 38.75 -0.64
N ASN A 81 14.51 38.51 -1.95
CA ASN A 81 15.62 38.95 -2.79
C ASN A 81 15.40 40.35 -3.39
N LYS A 82 14.35 41.08 -2.97
CA LYS A 82 13.97 42.42 -3.44
C LYS A 82 13.68 42.51 -4.94
N PHE A 83 13.38 41.40 -5.61
CA PHE A 83 12.97 41.37 -7.02
C PHE A 83 11.49 41.76 -7.21
N LEU A 84 10.71 41.78 -6.13
CA LEU A 84 9.30 42.16 -6.14
C LEU A 84 8.94 42.81 -4.80
N SER A 85 8.03 43.80 -4.78
CA SER A 85 7.45 44.30 -3.52
C SER A 85 6.28 43.42 -3.05
N ALA A 86 5.96 43.48 -1.76
CA ALA A 86 4.83 42.73 -1.20
C ALA A 86 3.50 43.14 -1.86
N ASP A 87 3.32 44.44 -2.16
CA ASP A 87 2.11 44.96 -2.82
C ASP A 87 1.99 44.48 -4.28
N GLN A 88 3.11 44.44 -5.02
CA GLN A 88 3.15 43.91 -6.39
C GLN A 88 2.88 42.41 -6.44
N LEU A 89 3.33 41.65 -5.43
CA LEU A 89 3.05 40.22 -5.31
C LEU A 89 1.56 39.99 -5.05
N MET A 90 0.96 40.77 -4.16
CA MET A 90 -0.48 40.69 -3.85
C MET A 90 -1.34 41.03 -5.07
N GLN A 91 -0.98 42.07 -5.83
CA GLN A 91 -1.67 42.44 -7.05
C GLN A 91 -1.53 41.37 -8.16
N GLY A 92 -0.34 40.78 -8.30
CA GLY A 92 -0.10 39.65 -9.22
C GLY A 92 -0.89 38.40 -8.85
N LEU A 93 -1.01 38.08 -7.55
CA LEU A 93 -1.81 36.95 -7.04
C LEU A 93 -3.31 37.17 -7.25
N GLU A 94 -3.82 38.39 -7.14
CA GLU A 94 -5.24 38.68 -7.45
C GLU A 94 -5.58 38.49 -8.93
N ILE A 95 -4.69 38.92 -9.83
CA ILE A 95 -4.84 38.73 -11.29
C ILE A 95 -4.77 37.25 -11.64
N HIS A 96 -3.83 36.54 -11.03
CA HIS A 96 -3.64 35.10 -11.20
C HIS A 96 -4.84 34.27 -10.70
N LYS A 97 -5.47 34.72 -9.59
CA LYS A 97 -6.72 34.16 -9.06
C LYS A 97 -7.91 34.38 -10.01
N LYS A 98 -8.00 35.52 -10.70
CA LYS A 98 -9.04 35.82 -11.70
C LYS A 98 -8.92 34.95 -12.96
N ASP A 99 -7.72 34.48 -13.31
CA ASP A 99 -7.45 33.60 -14.45
C ASP A 99 -7.56 32.09 -14.10
N PHE A 100 -8.17 31.76 -12.94
CA PHE A 100 -8.33 30.40 -12.41
C PHE A 100 -7.01 29.61 -12.34
N PHE A 101 -5.89 30.26 -12.01
CA PHE A 101 -4.56 29.62 -11.85
C PHE A 101 -4.08 28.88 -13.11
N ARG A 102 -4.48 29.32 -14.31
CA ARG A 102 -4.12 28.64 -15.58
C ARG A 102 -2.68 28.85 -16.04
N ASN A 103 -2.02 29.90 -15.55
CA ASN A 103 -0.62 30.26 -15.86
C ASN A 103 0.21 30.21 -14.56
N ASN A 104 1.55 30.11 -14.61
CA ASN A 104 2.36 30.16 -13.38
C ASN A 104 2.45 31.61 -12.87
N ILE A 105 2.54 31.81 -11.55
CA ILE A 105 2.62 33.16 -10.95
C ILE A 105 3.78 33.99 -11.52
N GLY A 106 4.94 33.38 -11.79
CA GLY A 106 6.09 34.08 -12.40
C GLY A 106 5.79 34.63 -13.79
N ASP A 107 5.03 33.91 -14.61
CA ASP A 107 4.65 34.35 -15.97
C ASP A 107 3.65 35.51 -15.92
N VAL A 108 2.74 35.49 -14.93
CA VAL A 108 1.80 36.58 -14.67
C VAL A 108 2.54 37.84 -14.22
N LEU A 109 3.48 37.69 -13.27
CA LEU A 109 4.29 38.81 -12.78
C LEU A 109 5.19 39.42 -13.87
N ILE A 110 5.70 38.62 -14.80
CA ILE A 110 6.43 39.11 -15.97
C ILE A 110 5.52 39.87 -16.92
N LYS A 111 4.33 39.32 -17.21
CA LYS A 111 3.39 39.91 -18.16
C LYS A 111 2.85 41.26 -17.69
N GLU A 112 2.64 41.42 -16.38
CA GLU A 112 2.20 42.67 -15.76
C GLU A 112 3.36 43.66 -15.51
N GLY A 113 4.60 43.28 -15.89
CA GLY A 113 5.78 44.14 -15.78
C GLY A 113 6.34 44.30 -14.37
N PHE A 114 5.93 43.46 -13.42
CA PHE A 114 6.41 43.51 -12.03
C PHE A 114 7.75 42.78 -11.82
N MET A 115 8.13 41.90 -12.75
CA MET A 115 9.38 41.14 -12.69
C MET A 115 9.95 40.93 -14.09
N SER A 116 11.27 40.93 -14.26
CA SER A 116 11.93 40.56 -15.52
C SER A 116 12.10 39.04 -15.66
N GLN A 117 12.29 38.55 -16.89
CA GLN A 117 12.53 37.13 -17.16
C GLN A 117 13.78 36.60 -16.42
N GLN A 118 14.83 37.42 -16.30
CA GLN A 118 16.08 37.04 -15.63
C GLN A 118 15.89 36.89 -14.11
N GLU A 119 15.08 37.75 -13.49
CA GLU A 119 14.76 37.67 -12.06
C GLU A 119 13.88 36.45 -11.76
N CYS A 120 12.89 36.17 -12.62
CA CYS A 120 12.06 34.96 -12.51
C CYS A 120 12.90 33.69 -12.60
N ASP A 121 13.83 33.61 -13.55
CA ASP A 121 14.74 32.47 -13.69
C ASP A 121 15.66 32.29 -12.47
N ALA A 122 16.10 33.40 -11.85
CA ALA A 122 16.91 33.39 -10.64
C ALA A 122 16.11 32.88 -9.41
N VAL A 123 14.84 33.28 -9.29
CA VAL A 123 13.91 32.80 -8.25
C VAL A 123 13.65 31.31 -8.44
N LEU A 124 13.35 30.85 -9.66
CA LEU A 124 13.14 29.42 -9.97
C LEU A 124 14.39 28.58 -9.71
N LYS A 125 15.58 29.09 -9.99
CA LYS A 125 16.85 28.40 -9.74
C LYS A 125 17.14 28.29 -8.24
N SER A 126 16.82 29.32 -7.46
CA SER A 126 16.95 29.32 -6.00
C SER A 126 15.93 28.39 -5.36
N GLN A 127 14.68 28.41 -5.83
CA GLN A 127 13.63 27.48 -5.46
C GLN A 127 14.03 26.02 -5.76
N LYS A 128 14.65 25.78 -6.92
CA LYS A 128 15.16 24.46 -7.30
C LYS A 128 16.33 23.99 -6.43
N ARG A 129 17.27 24.87 -6.08
CA ARG A 129 18.38 24.57 -5.16
C ARG A 129 17.89 24.25 -3.73
N LEU A 130 16.89 24.99 -3.25
CA LEU A 130 16.23 24.72 -1.96
C LEU A 130 15.51 23.36 -1.97
N LYS A 131 14.88 22.99 -3.10
CA LYS A 131 14.27 21.67 -3.29
C LYS A 131 15.29 20.53 -3.47
N GLU A 132 16.47 20.80 -4.05
CA GLU A 132 17.52 19.80 -4.29
C GLU A 132 18.40 19.53 -3.05
N LYS A 133 18.54 20.48 -2.12
CA LYS A 133 19.22 20.27 -0.82
C LYS A 133 18.57 19.18 0.05
N ILE A 134 17.36 18.74 -0.29
CA ILE A 134 16.54 17.78 0.48
C ILE A 134 16.64 16.32 -0.08
N ARG A 135 17.41 16.06 -1.15
CA ARG A 135 17.62 14.70 -1.70
C ARG A 135 19.09 14.35 -1.89
N VAL A 136 19.68 13.54 -1.01
CA VAL A 136 21.02 12.94 -1.23
C VAL A 136 21.05 11.45 -0.82
N GLU A 137 21.49 10.59 -1.75
CA GLU A 137 22.04 9.24 -1.52
C GLU A 137 23.53 9.23 -1.94
N GLU A 138 24.37 8.47 -1.24
CA GLU A 138 25.85 8.51 -1.25
C GLU A 138 26.55 7.92 -2.52
N LYS A 139 27.65 8.53 -2.99
CA LYS A 139 28.59 7.98 -4.00
C LYS A 139 30.05 7.96 -3.48
N PHE A 140 30.82 6.95 -3.88
CA PHE A 140 32.26 6.78 -3.56
C PHE A 140 33.10 6.51 -4.82
N GLU A 141 34.34 7.01 -4.89
CA GLU A 141 35.29 6.81 -6.01
C GLU A 141 36.69 6.37 -5.51
N LYS A 142 37.50 5.65 -6.32
CA LYS A 142 38.79 5.07 -5.89
C LYS A 142 39.97 5.94 -6.35
N SER A 143 40.90 6.29 -5.45
CA SER A 143 42.14 7.05 -5.73
C SER A 143 43.38 6.30 -5.24
N LYS A 144 44.55 6.51 -5.86
CA LYS A 144 45.81 5.79 -5.54
C LYS A 144 46.85 6.74 -4.92
N CYS A 145 47.64 6.23 -3.96
CA CYS A 145 48.81 6.96 -3.46
C CYS A 145 49.91 7.08 -4.53
N PRO A 146 50.45 8.28 -4.80
CA PRO A 146 51.49 8.48 -5.82
C PRO A 146 52.83 7.78 -5.53
N LYS A 147 53.15 7.49 -4.26
CA LYS A 147 54.47 6.97 -3.87
C LYS A 147 54.53 5.44 -3.78
N CYS A 148 53.44 4.77 -3.43
CA CYS A 148 53.43 3.31 -3.21
C CYS A 148 52.22 2.59 -3.83
N GLU A 149 51.42 3.31 -4.63
CA GLU A 149 50.24 2.84 -5.37
C GLU A 149 49.10 2.22 -4.55
N PHE A 150 49.13 2.34 -3.22
CA PHE A 150 48.07 1.85 -2.36
C PHE A 150 46.73 2.55 -2.66
N ILE A 151 45.65 1.79 -2.83
CA ILE A 151 44.35 2.29 -3.31
C ILE A 151 43.43 2.64 -2.12
N TYR A 152 42.88 3.85 -2.14
CA TYR A 152 41.88 4.38 -1.20
C TYR A 152 40.51 4.47 -1.86
N LYS A 153 39.44 4.14 -1.11
CA LYS A 153 38.07 4.54 -1.46
C LYS A 153 37.81 5.91 -0.81
N ILE A 154 37.51 6.91 -1.61
CA ILE A 154 37.33 8.30 -1.16
C ILE A 154 35.86 8.69 -1.36
N LYS A 155 35.23 9.13 -0.27
CA LYS A 155 33.85 9.65 -0.20
C LYS A 155 33.91 11.15 -0.48
N ASP A 156 33.18 11.68 -1.47
CA ASP A 156 33.36 13.02 -2.07
C ASP A 156 34.74 13.24 -2.71
N PRO A 157 34.90 12.91 -4.02
CA PRO A 157 36.15 13.13 -4.75
C PRO A 157 36.40 14.61 -5.11
N ASP A 158 35.39 15.48 -5.03
CA ASP A 158 35.51 16.90 -5.43
C ASP A 158 35.99 17.84 -4.29
N ARG A 159 36.12 17.34 -3.06
CA ARG A 159 36.53 18.14 -1.89
C ARG A 159 38.04 18.04 -1.66
N TYR A 160 38.74 19.16 -1.88
CA TYR A 160 40.18 19.26 -1.67
C TYR A 160 40.59 18.92 -0.23
N ARG A 161 41.53 17.98 -0.07
CA ARG A 161 42.17 17.65 1.21
C ARG A 161 43.51 16.95 1.01
N LYS A 162 44.39 17.06 2.01
CA LYS A 162 45.67 16.36 2.08
C LYS A 162 45.50 15.03 2.82
N VAL A 163 45.79 13.93 2.14
CA VAL A 163 45.64 12.55 2.64
C VAL A 163 47.01 11.94 2.88
N ARG A 164 47.28 11.49 4.12
CA ARG A 164 48.50 10.76 4.45
C ARG A 164 48.35 9.27 4.13
N CYS A 165 49.27 8.72 3.34
CA CYS A 165 49.24 7.32 2.94
C CYS A 165 49.54 6.40 4.14
N LYS A 166 48.56 5.59 4.54
CA LYS A 166 48.70 4.54 5.58
C LYS A 166 49.87 3.57 5.37
N LYS A 167 50.34 3.34 4.13
CA LYS A 167 51.42 2.38 3.82
C LYS A 167 52.82 2.99 3.83
N CYS A 168 53.01 4.20 3.30
CA CYS A 168 54.34 4.81 3.15
C CYS A 168 54.47 6.19 3.81
N GLN A 169 53.44 6.61 4.56
CA GLN A 169 53.32 7.89 5.27
C GLN A 169 53.40 9.15 4.40
N TYR A 170 53.45 9.01 3.06
CA TYR A 170 53.48 10.12 2.12
C TYR A 170 52.14 10.87 2.07
N ILE A 171 52.16 12.20 2.22
CA ILE A 171 50.97 13.05 2.15
C ILE A 171 50.75 13.50 0.71
N PHE A 172 49.57 13.23 0.15
CA PHE A 172 49.18 13.60 -1.21
C PHE A 172 47.77 14.19 -1.24
N GLU A 173 47.48 15.01 -2.24
CA GLU A 173 46.25 15.79 -2.30
C GLU A 173 45.19 15.05 -3.13
N VAL A 174 43.92 15.16 -2.71
CA VAL A 174 42.78 14.57 -3.42
C VAL A 174 41.67 15.61 -3.53
N GLY A 175 41.10 15.73 -4.74
CA GLY A 175 40.09 16.74 -5.11
C GLY A 175 40.67 17.89 -5.94
N THR A 176 39.80 18.63 -6.62
CA THR A 176 40.17 19.78 -7.44
C THR A 176 40.39 21.02 -6.56
N GLN A 177 41.57 21.63 -6.63
CA GLN A 177 41.81 22.95 -6.05
C GLN A 177 41.06 24.00 -6.87
N GLU A 178 40.28 24.87 -6.21
CA GLU A 178 39.77 26.09 -6.84
C GLU A 178 40.95 26.96 -7.29
N LEU A 179 41.06 27.14 -8.60
CA LEU A 179 41.99 28.09 -9.21
C LEU A 179 41.48 29.52 -8.99
N LYS A 180 42.16 30.24 -8.09
CA LYS A 180 42.19 31.71 -8.09
C LYS A 180 42.83 32.19 -9.39
N ALA A 181 42.09 32.98 -10.17
CA ALA A 181 42.64 33.83 -11.22
C ALA A 181 42.44 35.31 -10.83
N THR A 182 43.54 35.90 -10.36
CA THR A 182 43.98 37.32 -10.35
C THR A 182 43.00 38.38 -10.88
N SER A 183 42.43 39.36 -10.14
CA SER A 183 42.91 40.28 -9.07
C SER A 183 43.48 41.65 -9.50
N SER A 184 43.28 42.16 -10.73
CA SER A 184 43.78 43.53 -11.03
C SER A 184 42.90 44.44 -11.89
N GLN A 185 41.73 44.01 -12.36
CA GLN A 185 40.80 44.91 -13.08
C GLN A 185 39.42 45.07 -12.43
N ILE A 186 39.06 44.19 -11.47
CA ILE A 186 37.76 44.25 -10.77
C ILE A 186 37.90 44.93 -9.38
N ILE A 187 39.11 44.99 -8.83
CA ILE A 187 39.39 45.60 -7.51
C ILE A 187 39.12 47.12 -7.52
N ARG A 188 39.38 47.83 -8.62
CA ARG A 188 39.18 49.30 -8.66
C ARG A 188 37.73 49.79 -8.68
N LEU A 189 36.77 48.94 -9.07
CA LEU A 189 35.34 49.33 -9.12
C LEU A 189 34.53 48.76 -7.94
N HIS A 190 35.06 47.77 -7.22
CA HIS A 190 34.39 47.18 -6.06
C HIS A 190 34.88 47.76 -4.72
N GLU A 191 36.08 48.35 -4.67
CA GLU A 191 36.63 48.97 -3.45
C GLU A 191 35.96 50.30 -3.04
N GLU A 192 35.28 50.99 -3.96
CA GLU A 192 34.54 52.23 -3.62
C GLU A 192 33.13 51.96 -3.09
N THR A 193 32.51 50.82 -3.42
CA THR A 193 31.13 50.51 -3.02
C THR A 193 31.03 49.59 -1.80
N VAL A 194 32.07 48.81 -1.49
CA VAL A 194 32.05 47.84 -0.38
C VAL A 194 32.52 48.42 0.97
N LYS A 195 33.08 49.64 0.98
CA LYS A 195 33.41 50.35 2.24
C LYS A 195 32.19 50.81 3.06
N ALA A 196 30.96 50.64 2.58
CA ALA A 196 29.79 51.21 3.22
C ALA A 196 28.88 50.24 4.02
N ASN A 197 29.03 48.91 3.95
CA ASN A 197 27.98 48.02 4.50
C ASN A 197 28.45 46.69 5.12
N LYS A 198 29.48 46.73 5.98
CA LYS A 198 29.83 45.63 6.90
C LYS A 198 29.92 46.16 8.34
N SER A 199 28.77 46.34 9.00
CA SER A 199 28.73 46.58 10.46
C SER A 199 27.37 46.23 11.09
N VAL A 200 26.80 45.06 10.84
CA VAL A 200 25.69 44.57 11.70
C VAL A 200 25.75 43.05 11.74
N THR A 201 26.45 42.48 12.73
CA THR A 201 26.16 41.16 13.38
C THR A 201 27.27 40.71 14.34
N ASN A 202 28.49 41.28 14.28
CA ASN A 202 29.51 41.06 15.32
C ASN A 202 29.46 42.08 16.48
N ASN A 203 28.62 43.12 16.41
CA ASN A 203 28.69 44.26 17.32
C ASN A 203 27.89 44.15 18.63
N PHE A 204 27.25 43.04 18.98
CA PHE A 204 26.42 43.04 20.22
C PHE A 204 27.17 42.56 21.46
N TYR A 205 28.01 41.53 21.32
CA TYR A 205 28.82 41.02 22.42
C TYR A 205 30.07 41.86 22.69
N GLU A 206 30.73 42.33 21.63
CA GLU A 206 31.86 43.28 21.76
C GLU A 206 31.40 44.62 22.35
N TYR A 207 30.22 45.13 21.96
CA TYR A 207 29.64 46.37 22.53
C TYR A 207 29.32 46.27 24.03
N LEU A 208 28.80 45.13 24.52
CA LEU A 208 28.52 44.94 25.95
C LEU A 208 29.78 44.80 26.81
N VAL A 209 30.90 44.37 26.21
CA VAL A 209 32.20 44.23 26.89
C VAL A 209 33.02 45.53 26.80
N GLU A 210 32.91 46.29 25.71
CA GLU A 210 33.66 47.53 25.48
C GLU A 210 33.09 48.75 26.23
N ASN A 211 31.82 48.73 26.67
CA ASN A 211 31.14 49.90 27.25
C ASN A 211 30.88 49.86 28.77
N ASP A 212 31.51 48.96 29.53
CA ASP A 212 31.50 48.95 31.02
C ASP A 212 30.10 49.14 31.67
N MET A 213 29.05 48.54 31.09
CA MET A 213 27.66 48.63 31.56
C MET A 213 27.38 47.82 32.84
N ILE A 214 28.40 47.56 33.66
CA ILE A 214 28.36 46.92 34.98
C ILE A 214 28.97 47.89 35.98
N ASN A 215 28.26 48.97 36.33
CA ASN A 215 28.54 49.71 37.57
C ASN A 215 27.33 50.46 38.11
N GLU A 216 27.33 50.58 39.43
CA GLU A 216 26.21 50.82 40.33
C GLU A 216 25.65 52.25 40.37
N ASN A 217 24.40 52.31 40.84
CA ASN A 217 23.66 53.44 41.42
C ASN A 217 22.83 54.32 40.47
N GLN A 218 21.50 54.15 40.53
CA GLN A 218 20.51 55.21 40.82
C GLN A 218 19.06 54.66 40.86
N GLU A 219 18.23 55.26 41.71
CA GLU A 219 16.82 54.90 41.95
C GLU A 219 15.94 55.07 40.70
N ILE A 220 15.05 54.10 40.43
CA ILE A 220 14.15 54.12 39.27
C ILE A 220 12.86 54.89 39.62
N GLY A 221 12.74 56.10 39.08
CA GLY A 221 11.47 56.81 38.96
C GLY A 221 10.65 56.25 37.78
N GLN A 222 9.37 56.00 38.03
CA GLN A 222 8.40 55.57 37.02
C GLN A 222 8.12 56.70 36.02
N GLU A 223 8.75 56.75 34.85
CA GLU A 223 8.20 57.49 33.70
C GLU A 223 8.47 56.83 32.34
N ASN A 224 7.38 56.34 31.73
CA ASN A 224 7.11 56.21 30.30
C ASN A 224 8.28 55.85 29.36
N ILE A 225 8.54 54.55 29.23
CA ILE A 225 9.37 53.96 28.18
C ILE A 225 8.63 54.04 26.83
N SER A 226 8.72 55.21 26.19
CA SER A 226 8.32 55.42 24.80
C SER A 226 9.57 55.42 23.94
N ASP A 227 9.93 54.25 23.42
CA ASP A 227 10.77 54.16 22.23
C ASP A 227 9.85 54.48 21.04
N LYS A 228 10.01 55.67 20.43
CA LYS A 228 9.19 56.11 19.30
C LYS A 228 9.39 55.16 18.10
N GLN A 229 8.66 54.05 18.07
CA GLN A 229 7.50 53.82 17.19
C GLN A 229 7.17 52.34 17.03
N ARG A 230 8.00 51.39 17.50
CA ARG A 230 7.68 49.96 17.31
C ARG A 230 6.94 49.32 18.47
N TYR A 231 7.45 49.35 19.70
CA TYR A 231 6.84 48.63 20.83
C TYR A 231 6.23 49.59 21.84
N ILE A 232 4.90 49.52 22.03
CA ILE A 232 4.19 50.26 23.07
C ILE A 232 3.98 49.31 24.25
N ILE A 233 4.73 49.53 25.33
CA ILE A 233 4.64 48.75 26.57
C ILE A 233 3.34 49.13 27.30
N GLY A 234 2.63 48.11 27.81
CA GLY A 234 1.44 48.22 28.63
C GLY A 234 1.66 47.62 30.01
N ASP A 235 0.59 47.15 30.64
CA ASP A 235 0.62 46.67 32.03
C ASP A 235 1.51 45.43 32.24
N GLU A 236 2.00 45.28 33.47
CA GLU A 236 2.69 44.08 33.93
C GLU A 236 1.72 42.90 34.03
N ILE A 237 2.04 41.81 33.33
CA ILE A 237 1.25 40.57 33.33
C ILE A 237 1.72 39.64 34.45
N ALA A 238 3.04 39.52 34.61
CA ALA A 238 3.64 38.65 35.61
C ALA A 238 5.08 39.06 35.93
N ARG A 239 5.52 38.74 37.15
CA ARG A 239 6.89 38.96 37.63
C ARG A 239 7.48 37.68 38.19
N GLY A 240 8.65 37.30 37.69
CA GLY A 240 9.40 36.12 38.13
C GLY A 240 10.83 36.46 38.54
N GLY A 241 11.61 35.45 38.94
CA GLY A 241 12.99 35.63 39.40
C GLY A 241 13.99 36.08 38.32
N MET A 242 13.71 35.79 37.04
CA MET A 242 14.60 36.11 35.91
C MET A 242 14.20 37.35 35.11
N GLY A 243 13.03 37.94 35.38
CA GLY A 243 12.52 39.11 34.65
C GLY A 243 11.04 39.42 34.88
N VAL A 244 10.58 40.51 34.27
CA VAL A 244 9.18 40.97 34.28
C VAL A 244 8.57 40.76 32.89
N ILE A 245 7.34 40.24 32.83
CA ILE A 245 6.56 40.08 31.59
C ILE A 245 5.57 41.23 31.50
N LEU A 246 5.72 42.04 30.47
CA LEU A 246 4.89 43.21 30.19
C LEU A 246 4.03 42.96 28.95
N SER A 247 2.77 43.38 29.00
CA SER A 247 1.93 43.47 27.81
C SER A 247 2.55 44.47 26.83
N THR A 248 2.52 44.21 25.53
CA THR A 248 3.16 45.10 24.56
C THR A 248 2.43 45.07 23.23
N LYS A 249 2.21 46.24 22.62
CA LYS A 249 1.67 46.36 21.27
C LYS A 249 2.80 46.66 20.29
N ASP A 250 3.02 45.75 19.35
CA ASP A 250 3.85 46.02 18.17
C ASP A 250 3.05 46.93 17.23
N SER A 251 3.43 48.18 17.13
CA SER A 251 2.76 49.22 16.34
C SER A 251 3.03 49.08 14.85
N ASN A 252 4.18 48.51 14.46
CA ASN A 252 4.51 48.29 13.05
C ASN A 252 3.66 47.15 12.49
N LEU A 253 3.60 46.04 13.22
CA LEU A 253 2.81 44.86 12.84
C LEU A 253 1.36 44.92 13.35
N ARG A 254 1.01 45.95 14.12
CA ARG A 254 -0.30 46.18 14.73
C ARG A 254 -0.85 44.96 15.48
N ARG A 255 0.01 44.26 16.23
CA ARG A 255 -0.35 43.04 16.99
C ARG A 255 -0.02 43.18 18.47
N GLN A 256 -0.75 42.42 19.30
CA GLN A 256 -0.44 42.26 20.72
C GLN A 256 0.62 41.17 20.90
N ILE A 257 1.65 41.48 21.68
CA ILE A 257 2.77 40.62 22.05
C ILE A 257 3.03 40.78 23.55
N VAL A 258 3.96 39.98 24.08
CA VAL A 258 4.52 40.23 25.42
C VAL A 258 6.00 40.52 25.30
N THR A 259 6.50 41.35 26.20
CA THR A 259 7.92 41.69 26.34
C THR A 259 8.40 41.18 27.68
N LYS A 260 9.36 40.25 27.68
CA LYS A 260 10.06 39.84 28.89
C LYS A 260 11.29 40.74 29.01
N VAL A 261 11.44 41.39 30.17
CA VAL A 261 12.54 42.33 30.46
C VAL A 261 13.39 41.76 31.58
N HIS A 262 14.71 41.72 31.39
CA HIS A 262 15.66 41.31 32.41
C HIS A 262 15.79 42.39 33.49
N LEU A 263 15.69 42.00 34.77
CA LEU A 263 15.90 42.93 35.89
C LEU A 263 17.40 43.18 36.08
N LYS A 264 17.82 44.44 36.24
CA LYS A 264 19.23 44.86 36.34
C LYS A 264 20.01 44.26 37.53
N ASN A 265 19.34 43.73 38.56
CA ASN A 265 19.96 43.22 39.79
C ASN A 265 20.32 41.73 39.76
N ASN A 266 20.56 41.18 38.57
CA ASN A 266 20.81 39.75 38.37
C ASN A 266 22.29 39.48 38.07
N SER A 267 22.80 38.34 38.54
CA SER A 267 24.20 37.95 38.30
C SER A 267 24.52 37.85 36.80
N LYS A 268 25.79 38.02 36.41
CA LYS A 268 26.25 37.84 35.02
C LYS A 268 25.75 36.52 34.41
N LEU A 269 25.67 35.46 35.23
CA LEU A 269 25.13 34.17 34.83
C LEU A 269 23.62 34.21 34.55
N ALA A 270 22.84 34.92 35.36
CA ALA A 270 21.40 35.09 35.15
C ALA A 270 21.09 35.92 33.89
N THR A 271 21.91 36.91 33.56
CA THR A 271 21.81 37.66 32.29
C THR A 271 22.09 36.74 31.09
N LEU A 272 23.09 35.86 31.20
CA LEU A 272 23.42 34.93 30.13
C LEU A 272 22.33 33.87 29.94
N ARG A 273 21.74 33.35 31.02
CA ARG A 273 20.56 32.46 30.95
C ARG A 273 19.37 33.14 30.29
N PHE A 274 19.16 34.44 30.53
CA PHE A 274 18.09 35.21 29.89
C PHE A 274 18.28 35.33 28.37
N ILE A 275 19.51 35.55 27.92
CA ILE A 275 19.85 35.59 26.49
C ILE A 275 19.72 34.19 25.87
N ASP A 276 20.22 33.15 26.56
CA ASP A 276 20.13 31.76 26.11
C ASP A 276 18.67 31.33 25.97
N GLU A 277 17.79 31.70 26.91
CA GLU A 277 16.35 31.44 26.82
C GLU A 277 15.76 32.01 25.52
N ALA A 278 16.04 33.29 25.22
CA ALA A 278 15.54 33.95 24.03
C ALA A 278 16.09 33.31 22.74
N GLN A 279 17.38 32.97 22.71
CA GLN A 279 18.06 32.39 21.55
C GLN A 279 17.64 30.95 21.29
N ILE A 280 17.52 30.12 22.33
CA ILE A 280 17.07 28.73 22.22
C ILE A 280 15.61 28.71 21.79
N THR A 281 14.74 29.44 22.49
CA THR A 281 13.31 29.50 22.15
C THR A 281 13.09 30.06 20.74
N GLY A 282 13.83 31.11 20.34
CA GLY A 282 13.75 31.70 19.01
C GLY A 282 14.24 30.80 17.88
N GLN A 283 15.09 29.82 18.17
CA GLN A 283 15.55 28.81 17.20
C GLN A 283 14.63 27.57 17.15
N LEU A 284 13.64 27.47 18.06
CA LEU A 284 12.69 26.37 18.12
C LEU A 284 11.33 26.79 17.52
N GLU A 285 11.21 26.70 16.20
CA GLU A 285 9.97 26.99 15.47
C GLU A 285 9.03 25.76 15.47
N HIS A 286 8.09 25.72 16.43
CA HIS A 286 7.11 24.64 16.56
C HIS A 286 5.74 25.17 17.02
N PRO A 287 4.59 24.62 16.55
CA PRO A 287 3.26 25.08 16.97
C PRO A 287 2.99 25.07 18.47
N ASN A 288 3.65 24.15 19.19
CA ASN A 288 3.54 23.99 20.65
C ASN A 288 4.69 24.65 21.45
N ILE A 289 5.49 25.51 20.80
CA ILE A 289 6.54 26.33 21.42
C ILE A 289 6.26 27.80 21.07
N PRO A 290 6.27 28.74 22.03
CA PRO A 290 5.97 30.14 21.73
C PRO A 290 7.07 30.76 20.86
N PRO A 291 6.75 31.41 19.72
CA PRO A 291 7.76 32.07 18.91
C PRO A 291 8.29 33.33 19.61
N VAL A 292 9.61 33.49 19.60
CA VAL A 292 10.31 34.75 19.94
C VAL A 292 10.42 35.60 18.68
N TYR A 293 10.05 36.88 18.77
CA TYR A 293 9.99 37.78 17.63
C TYR A 293 11.16 38.76 17.54
N ASP A 294 11.73 39.15 18.69
CA ASP A 294 12.82 40.12 18.74
C ASP A 294 13.59 39.95 20.06
N LEU A 295 14.89 40.24 20.04
CA LEU A 295 15.79 40.29 21.19
C LEU A 295 16.61 41.58 21.06
N GLY A 296 16.58 42.44 22.08
CA GLY A 296 17.22 43.74 22.01
C GLY A 296 17.51 44.35 23.38
N ILE A 297 17.93 45.61 23.35
CA ILE A 297 18.19 46.43 24.54
C ILE A 297 17.26 47.64 24.46
N ASN A 298 16.56 47.95 25.55
CA ASN A 298 15.71 49.14 25.62
C ASN A 298 16.54 50.40 25.93
N LYS A 299 15.90 51.58 25.92
CA LYS A 299 16.57 52.85 26.27
C LYS A 299 17.17 52.90 27.68
N GLU A 300 16.66 52.07 28.57
CA GLU A 300 17.16 51.94 29.94
C GLU A 300 18.29 50.91 30.03
N GLU A 301 18.85 50.46 28.90
CA GLU A 301 19.93 49.47 28.84
C GLU A 301 19.58 48.10 29.43
N GLN A 302 18.29 47.78 29.49
CA GLN A 302 17.81 46.47 29.91
C GLN A 302 17.62 45.57 28.68
N ILE A 303 18.12 44.34 28.79
CA ILE A 303 17.92 43.32 27.77
C ILE A 303 16.47 42.85 27.83
N PHE A 304 15.81 42.81 26.68
CA PHE A 304 14.45 42.33 26.54
C PHE A 304 14.32 41.41 25.34
N PHE A 305 13.35 40.51 25.39
CA PHE A 305 12.89 39.83 24.19
C PHE A 305 11.36 39.84 24.12
N THR A 306 10.83 39.80 22.90
CA THR A 306 9.40 39.81 22.64
C THR A 306 8.93 38.46 22.12
N MET A 307 7.74 38.02 22.53
CA MET A 307 7.17 36.74 22.12
C MET A 307 5.65 36.81 21.98
N LYS A 308 5.03 35.73 21.49
CA LYS A 308 3.56 35.64 21.35
C LYS A 308 2.86 35.95 22.68
N HIS A 309 1.91 36.89 22.66
CA HIS A 309 0.97 37.04 23.76
C HIS A 309 -0.04 35.89 23.73
N ILE A 310 -0.02 35.05 24.77
CA ILE A 310 -0.88 33.88 24.87
C ILE A 310 -2.03 34.22 25.80
N LYS A 311 -3.24 34.23 25.24
CA LYS A 311 -4.47 34.39 26.00
C LYS A 311 -4.95 33.01 26.43
N GLY A 312 -4.88 32.71 27.71
CA GLY A 312 -5.11 31.38 28.23
C GLY A 312 -4.81 31.26 29.72
N GLU A 313 -4.81 30.03 30.21
CA GLU A 313 -4.47 29.71 31.60
C GLU A 313 -3.36 28.66 31.64
N THR A 314 -2.57 28.65 32.72
CA THR A 314 -1.57 27.60 32.94
C THR A 314 -2.25 26.28 33.31
N LEU A 315 -1.57 25.17 33.03
CA LEU A 315 -2.03 23.85 33.47
C LEU A 315 -2.13 23.79 35.01
N ASP A 316 -1.26 24.49 35.74
CA ASP A 316 -1.36 24.59 37.20
C ASP A 316 -2.69 25.22 37.67
N SER A 317 -3.10 26.35 37.07
CA SER A 317 -4.39 26.98 37.35
C SER A 317 -5.56 26.03 37.09
N ILE A 318 -5.50 25.28 35.99
CA ILE A 318 -6.52 24.28 35.64
C ILE A 318 -6.57 23.17 36.69
N ILE A 319 -5.42 22.60 37.08
CA ILE A 319 -5.33 21.56 38.11
C ILE A 319 -5.90 22.07 39.45
N HIS A 320 -5.60 23.31 39.83
CA HIS A 320 -6.12 23.91 41.06
C HIS A 320 -7.66 24.07 41.02
N LYS A 321 -8.23 24.50 39.89
CA LYS A 321 -9.69 24.57 39.72
C LYS A 321 -10.35 23.18 39.79
N LEU A 322 -9.73 22.17 39.17
CA LEU A 322 -10.19 20.77 39.25
C LEU A 322 -10.14 20.25 40.68
N SER A 323 -9.05 20.52 41.41
CA SER A 323 -8.90 20.11 42.82
C SER A 323 -9.94 20.76 43.74
N ASN A 324 -10.46 21.94 43.37
CA ASN A 324 -11.52 22.63 44.10
C ASN A 324 -12.94 22.23 43.66
N GLY A 325 -13.08 21.26 42.73
CA GLY A 325 -14.36 20.73 42.30
C GLY A 325 -15.15 21.65 41.35
N ASP A 326 -14.47 22.51 40.58
CA ASP A 326 -15.14 23.34 39.56
C ASP A 326 -15.66 22.46 38.41
N LYS A 327 -16.97 22.20 38.42
CA LYS A 327 -17.66 21.37 37.42
C LYS A 327 -17.47 21.85 35.98
N LYS A 328 -17.38 23.17 35.74
CA LYS A 328 -17.17 23.69 34.37
C LYS A 328 -15.79 23.32 33.86
N THR A 329 -14.80 23.39 34.74
CA THR A 329 -13.42 22.98 34.43
C THR A 329 -13.33 21.46 34.26
N GLU A 330 -14.04 20.68 35.07
CA GLU A 330 -14.10 19.21 34.97
C GLU A 330 -14.71 18.72 33.64
N GLU A 331 -15.81 19.33 33.21
CA GLU A 331 -16.44 19.03 31.91
C GLU A 331 -15.49 19.37 30.75
N LYS A 332 -14.79 20.51 30.83
CA LYS A 332 -13.87 20.99 29.79
C LYS A 332 -12.56 20.18 29.74
N TYR A 333 -12.00 19.81 30.89
CA TYR A 333 -10.69 19.18 31.03
C TYR A 333 -10.77 17.80 31.67
N ASN A 334 -11.63 16.95 31.13
CA ASN A 334 -11.65 15.52 31.50
C ASN A 334 -10.33 14.82 31.14
N THR A 335 -10.15 13.58 31.63
CA THR A 335 -8.95 12.77 31.41
C THR A 335 -8.48 12.72 29.95
N ASN A 336 -9.39 12.62 28.98
CA ASN A 336 -9.01 12.59 27.56
C ASN A 336 -8.46 13.93 27.08
N GLN A 337 -9.00 15.04 27.57
CA GLN A 337 -8.49 16.37 27.24
C GLN A 337 -7.14 16.64 27.89
N ILE A 338 -6.94 16.18 29.13
CA ILE A 338 -5.61 16.19 29.75
C ILE A 338 -4.63 15.39 28.89
N ILE A 339 -4.98 14.17 28.45
CA ILE A 339 -4.11 13.38 27.57
C ILE A 339 -3.81 14.11 26.25
N ASN A 340 -4.79 14.76 25.64
CA ASN A 340 -4.57 15.57 24.42
C ASN A 340 -3.57 16.71 24.64
N ILE A 341 -3.56 17.33 25.82
CA ILE A 341 -2.56 18.33 26.20
C ILE A 341 -1.17 17.70 26.21
N PHE A 342 -1.03 16.53 26.84
CA PHE A 342 0.25 15.82 26.92
C PHE A 342 0.75 15.31 25.56
N LEU A 343 -0.14 14.92 24.64
CA LEU A 343 0.26 14.57 23.28
C LEU A 343 0.88 15.77 22.54
N GLN A 344 0.30 16.96 22.67
CA GLN A 344 0.87 18.19 22.11
C GLN A 344 2.22 18.58 22.76
N LEU A 345 2.40 18.27 24.05
CA LEU A 345 3.70 18.44 24.71
C LEU A 345 4.74 17.44 24.21
N CYS A 346 4.32 16.20 23.91
CA CYS A 346 5.20 15.20 23.30
C CYS A 346 5.69 15.69 21.92
N ASP A 347 4.82 16.29 21.11
CA ASP A 347 5.21 16.89 19.82
C ASP A 347 6.30 17.96 20.00
N ALA A 348 6.12 18.88 20.97
CA ALA A 348 7.10 19.92 21.29
C ALA A 348 8.46 19.34 21.72
N LEU A 349 8.44 18.34 22.59
CA LEU A 349 9.65 17.72 23.13
C LEU A 349 10.37 16.86 22.09
N ASN A 350 9.65 16.04 21.33
CA ASN A 350 10.22 15.29 20.20
C ASN A 350 10.92 16.24 19.21
N TYR A 351 10.32 17.40 18.92
CA TYR A 351 10.95 18.43 18.09
C TYR A 351 12.23 18.99 18.72
N ALA A 352 12.20 19.41 19.98
CA ALA A 352 13.37 19.95 20.67
C ALA A 352 14.50 18.92 20.83
N HIS A 353 14.17 17.67 21.17
CA HIS A 353 15.11 16.55 21.27
C HIS A 353 15.75 16.23 19.92
N SER A 354 15.01 16.32 18.81
CA SER A 354 15.58 16.19 17.45
C SER A 354 16.62 17.27 17.12
N LYS A 355 16.54 18.43 17.81
CA LYS A 355 17.51 19.53 17.76
C LYS A 355 18.57 19.45 18.87
N ARG A 356 18.59 18.36 19.64
CA ARG A 356 19.48 18.10 20.79
C ARG A 356 19.35 19.13 21.91
N VAL A 357 18.15 19.68 22.11
CA VAL A 357 17.86 20.61 23.21
C VAL A 357 16.98 19.91 24.24
N LEU A 358 17.44 19.87 25.49
CA LEU A 358 16.66 19.42 26.65
C LEU A 358 15.96 20.60 27.30
N HIS A 359 14.73 20.43 27.79
CA HIS A 359 13.95 21.47 28.46
C HIS A 359 14.34 21.64 29.94
N ARG A 360 14.46 20.52 30.68
CA ARG A 360 14.89 20.39 32.08
C ARG A 360 13.98 20.99 33.16
N ASP A 361 13.00 21.83 32.82
CA ASP A 361 12.02 22.38 33.78
C ASP A 361 10.55 22.18 33.34
N ILE A 362 10.18 20.97 32.92
CA ILE A 362 8.80 20.68 32.54
C ILE A 362 7.93 20.57 33.80
N LYS A 363 6.96 21.46 33.94
CA LYS A 363 6.01 21.54 35.05
C LYS A 363 4.72 22.23 34.63
N PRO A 364 3.61 22.09 35.39
CA PRO A 364 2.32 22.68 35.02
C PRO A 364 2.33 24.20 34.83
N ASP A 365 3.17 24.93 35.58
CA ASP A 365 3.31 26.40 35.45
C ASP A 365 3.86 26.82 34.07
N ASN A 366 4.68 25.95 33.46
CA ASN A 366 5.33 26.19 32.19
C ASN A 366 4.50 25.69 31.00
N ILE A 367 3.26 25.26 31.23
CA ILE A 367 2.36 24.75 30.19
C ILE A 367 1.15 25.68 30.12
N MET A 368 1.00 26.41 29.01
CA MET A 368 -0.12 27.33 28.78
C MET A 368 -1.13 26.72 27.82
N ILE A 369 -2.42 26.79 28.18
CA ILE A 369 -3.54 26.36 27.35
C ILE A 369 -4.28 27.62 26.87
N GLY A 370 -4.23 27.86 25.56
CA GLY A 370 -4.88 29.01 24.94
C GLY A 370 -6.41 28.89 24.85
N GLU A 371 -7.08 30.01 24.60
CA GLU A 371 -8.55 30.09 24.48
C GLU A 371 -9.14 29.14 23.40
N PHE A 372 -8.37 28.84 22.35
CA PHE A 372 -8.78 27.97 21.25
C PHE A 372 -8.24 26.54 21.37
N GLY A 373 -7.65 26.19 22.52
CA GLY A 373 -7.14 24.86 22.82
C GLY A 373 -5.71 24.58 22.34
N GLU A 374 -4.97 25.61 21.88
CA GLU A 374 -3.54 25.45 21.65
C GLU A 374 -2.79 25.20 22.97
N VAL A 375 -1.77 24.36 22.93
CA VAL A 375 -0.92 24.05 24.09
C VAL A 375 0.49 24.53 23.81
N LEU A 376 1.05 25.35 24.69
CA LEU A 376 2.37 25.94 24.52
C LEU A 376 3.26 25.62 25.71
N LEU A 377 4.42 25.02 25.43
CA LEU A 377 5.48 24.77 26.41
C LEU A 377 6.39 25.99 26.50
N MET A 378 6.38 26.63 27.66
CA MET A 378 7.02 27.90 27.97
C MET A 378 8.30 27.69 28.78
N ASP A 379 9.13 28.74 28.86
CA ASP A 379 10.26 28.86 29.79
C ASP A 379 11.41 27.84 29.56
N TRP A 380 12.19 28.10 28.50
CA TRP A 380 13.38 27.32 28.13
C TRP A 380 14.65 27.80 28.88
N GLY A 381 14.51 28.52 29.99
CA GLY A 381 15.63 29.17 30.69
C GLY A 381 16.64 28.22 31.35
N LEU A 382 16.32 26.92 31.47
CA LEU A 382 17.24 25.88 31.94
C LEU A 382 17.69 24.91 30.83
N ALA A 383 17.34 25.21 29.58
CA ALA A 383 17.60 24.33 28.47
C ALA A 383 19.11 24.07 28.25
N LYS A 384 19.46 22.85 27.85
CA LYS A 384 20.86 22.44 27.59
C LYS A 384 20.98 21.78 26.22
N THR A 385 22.01 22.15 25.46
CA THR A 385 22.40 21.47 24.22
C THR A 385 23.24 20.23 24.53
N ILE A 386 22.91 19.07 23.94
CA ILE A 386 23.67 17.83 24.17
C ILE A 386 24.81 17.70 23.15
N GLY A 387 26.05 17.73 23.66
CA GLY A 387 27.25 17.17 23.01
C GLY A 387 28.28 18.16 22.46
N SER A 388 29.28 18.48 23.28
CA SER A 388 30.69 18.51 22.88
C SER A 388 31.60 18.15 24.05
N LYS A 389 32.22 16.98 23.95
CA LYS A 389 33.52 16.58 24.52
C LYS A 389 33.75 15.12 24.12
N GLU A 390 34.69 14.94 23.18
CA GLU A 390 35.47 13.72 22.94
C GLU A 390 34.99 12.57 22.01
N ASP A 391 33.72 12.42 21.62
CA ASP A 391 33.34 11.32 20.69
C ASP A 391 33.00 11.76 19.25
N VAL A 392 33.99 12.23 18.49
CA VAL A 392 33.83 12.47 17.03
C VAL A 392 34.92 11.77 16.21
N GLU A 393 34.97 10.44 16.31
CA GLU A 393 35.30 9.60 15.17
C GLU A 393 34.12 8.65 14.93
N ASP A 394 33.60 8.61 13.70
CA ASP A 394 32.55 7.71 13.18
C ASP A 394 31.08 7.95 13.60
N LEU A 395 30.49 9.08 13.19
CA LEU A 395 29.08 9.11 12.74
C LEU A 395 28.90 10.05 11.56
N SER A 396 29.23 9.56 10.36
CA SER A 396 28.89 10.22 9.10
C SER A 396 27.40 10.00 8.78
N GLY A 397 26.62 11.07 8.68
CA GLY A 397 25.41 11.07 7.84
C GLY A 397 24.09 11.56 8.44
N TYR A 398 24.05 12.67 9.19
CA TYR A 398 22.83 13.49 9.29
C TYR A 398 23.26 14.95 9.44
N GLY A 399 22.83 15.82 8.53
CA GLY A 399 23.04 17.26 8.66
C GLY A 399 22.18 17.79 9.79
N THR A 400 22.74 17.88 10.99
CA THR A 400 22.10 18.58 12.11
C THR A 400 22.52 20.04 12.04
N ASP A 401 21.58 20.92 11.68
CA ASP A 401 21.63 22.33 12.07
C ASP A 401 21.65 22.37 13.61
N LYS A 402 22.85 22.30 14.20
CA LYS A 402 23.03 22.38 15.65
C LYS A 402 22.66 23.80 16.09
N ILE A 403 21.79 23.91 17.10
CA ILE A 403 21.50 25.17 17.78
C ILE A 403 22.77 25.60 18.51
N SER A 404 23.28 26.78 18.19
CA SER A 404 24.44 27.39 18.86
C SER A 404 23.95 28.55 19.73
N SER A 405 24.24 28.52 21.02
CA SER A 405 24.17 29.70 21.90
C SER A 405 25.57 30.27 22.13
N VAL A 406 25.67 31.42 22.79
CA VAL A 406 26.95 32.16 22.90
C VAL A 406 27.96 31.51 23.86
N ARG A 407 27.60 30.45 24.57
CA ARG A 407 28.48 29.70 25.47
C ARG A 407 28.88 28.35 24.84
N GLY A 408 30.18 28.04 24.84
CA GLY A 408 30.66 26.66 24.63
C GLY A 408 30.27 25.75 25.80
N ASP A 409 30.23 24.43 25.57
CA ASP A 409 29.65 23.40 26.46
C ASP A 409 30.29 23.27 27.88
N ASP A 410 31.23 24.13 28.25
CA ASP A 410 32.10 23.95 29.43
C ASP A 410 31.62 24.65 30.72
N ASP A 411 30.71 25.62 30.62
CA ASP A 411 30.47 26.58 31.72
C ASP A 411 29.15 26.38 32.50
N PHE A 412 28.42 25.28 32.25
CA PHE A 412 27.23 24.92 33.05
C PHE A 412 27.59 24.07 34.30
N SER A 413 28.86 23.66 34.41
CA SER A 413 29.37 22.81 35.50
C SER A 413 29.57 23.56 36.83
N GLN A 414 29.54 24.89 36.83
CA GLN A 414 29.65 25.72 38.03
C GLN A 414 28.37 26.51 38.29
N THR A 415 27.42 25.94 39.05
CA THR A 415 26.53 26.73 39.92
C THR A 415 25.96 25.86 41.04
N MET A 416 26.75 25.67 42.09
CA MET A 416 26.23 25.49 43.45
C MET A 416 26.61 26.74 44.26
N GLU A 417 25.80 27.78 44.19
CA GLU A 417 25.59 28.74 45.27
C GLU A 417 24.42 29.67 44.90
N GLY A 418 23.33 29.61 45.66
CA GLY A 418 22.41 30.75 45.79
C GLY A 418 20.97 30.63 45.28
N THR A 419 20.63 29.81 44.29
CA THR A 419 19.22 29.56 43.91
C THR A 419 19.07 28.19 43.27
N THR A 420 18.40 27.26 43.96
CA THR A 420 17.98 25.97 43.42
C THR A 420 17.14 26.18 42.16
N ALA A 421 17.75 26.00 41.00
CA ALA A 421 17.12 26.18 39.70
C ALA A 421 16.29 24.94 39.35
N GLY A 422 14.97 25.11 39.44
CA GLY A 422 13.92 24.12 39.14
C GLY A 422 13.00 23.88 40.34
N THR A 423 11.72 23.59 40.08
CA THR A 423 10.78 23.21 41.13
C THR A 423 11.02 21.73 41.50
N PRO A 424 11.56 21.40 42.70
CA PRO A 424 12.07 20.05 43.02
C PRO A 424 11.02 18.92 42.94
N LEU A 425 9.74 19.31 42.93
CA LEU A 425 8.59 18.40 42.89
C LEU A 425 8.45 17.61 41.58
N TYR A 426 9.11 18.07 40.51
CA TYR A 426 9.05 17.45 39.18
C TYR A 426 10.41 16.98 38.68
N MET A 427 11.49 17.25 39.41
CA MET A 427 12.85 16.89 39.02
C MET A 427 13.04 15.37 38.97
N SER A 428 13.77 14.93 37.93
CA SER A 428 14.27 13.56 37.85
C SER A 428 15.30 13.27 38.96
N PRO A 429 15.47 11.99 39.37
CA PRO A 429 16.48 11.59 40.35
C PRO A 429 17.90 12.08 40.02
N GLU A 430 18.30 12.01 38.75
CA GLU A 430 19.60 12.47 38.26
C GLU A 430 19.76 14.00 38.36
N GLN A 431 18.69 14.77 38.12
CA GLN A 431 18.69 16.22 38.36
C GLN A 431 18.79 16.55 39.85
N ALA A 432 18.07 15.82 40.71
CA ALA A 432 18.10 16.02 42.15
C ALA A 432 19.47 15.66 42.77
N LEU A 433 20.19 14.72 42.16
CA LEU A 433 21.56 14.34 42.54
C LEU A 433 22.64 15.26 41.95
N GLY A 434 22.27 16.14 41.01
CA GLY A 434 23.20 17.07 40.37
C GLY A 434 24.06 16.44 39.28
N TYR A 435 23.69 15.28 38.72
CA TYR A 435 24.42 14.59 37.65
C TYR A 435 24.15 15.24 36.29
N MET A 436 24.59 16.48 36.13
CA MET A 436 24.28 17.32 34.96
C MET A 436 24.85 16.81 33.64
N ASP A 437 25.89 15.98 33.70
CA ASP A 437 26.54 15.37 32.53
C ASP A 437 25.91 14.03 32.12
N GLU A 438 25.06 13.46 32.98
CA GLU A 438 24.30 12.23 32.69
C GLU A 438 22.87 12.52 32.20
N LEU A 439 22.48 13.80 32.09
CA LEU A 439 21.15 14.19 31.64
C LEU A 439 20.98 13.94 30.14
N ASP A 440 19.90 13.26 29.80
CA ASP A 440 19.44 13.06 28.42
C ASP A 440 17.93 13.29 28.30
N GLU A 441 17.34 12.95 27.15
CA GLU A 441 15.90 13.12 26.87
C GLU A 441 14.99 12.41 27.89
N ARG A 442 15.50 11.40 28.61
CA ARG A 442 14.74 10.64 29.60
C ARG A 442 14.56 11.41 30.92
N SER A 443 15.33 12.47 31.15
CA SER A 443 15.12 13.40 32.26
C SER A 443 13.90 14.30 32.02
N ASP A 444 13.71 14.76 30.78
CA ASP A 444 12.50 15.49 30.36
C ASP A 444 11.28 14.57 30.41
N LEU A 445 11.42 13.31 29.99
CA LEU A 445 10.37 12.30 30.10
C LEU A 445 9.90 12.08 31.55
N TYR A 446 10.81 12.04 32.51
CA TYR A 446 10.44 11.94 33.93
C TYR A 446 9.60 13.14 34.35
N SER A 447 10.03 14.35 33.98
CA SER A 447 9.36 15.59 34.35
C SER A 447 7.97 15.70 33.70
N LEU A 448 7.84 15.23 32.46
CA LEU A 448 6.57 15.06 31.76
C LEU A 448 5.66 14.04 32.49
N GLY A 449 6.21 12.91 32.91
CA GLY A 449 5.51 11.91 33.73
C GLY A 449 5.02 12.47 35.06
N ALA A 450 5.86 13.24 35.76
CA ALA A 450 5.54 13.90 37.02
C ALA A 450 4.42 14.94 36.86
N THR A 451 4.44 15.68 35.75
CA THR A 451 3.39 16.63 35.39
C THR A 451 2.08 15.90 35.09
N LEU A 452 2.11 14.78 34.36
CA LEU A 452 0.92 13.97 34.06
C LEU A 452 0.35 13.33 35.34
N TYR A 453 1.21 12.84 36.22
CA TYR A 453 0.83 12.34 37.54
C TYR A 453 -0.04 13.38 38.25
N TYR A 454 0.43 14.63 38.33
CA TYR A 454 -0.28 15.67 39.05
C TYR A 454 -1.57 16.09 38.34
N ALA A 455 -1.56 16.20 37.02
CA ALA A 455 -2.74 16.55 36.23
C ALA A 455 -3.88 15.52 36.36
N ILE A 456 -3.55 14.24 36.50
CA ILE A 456 -4.54 13.15 36.57
C ILE A 456 -4.98 12.85 38.01
N SER A 457 -4.04 12.84 38.96
CA SER A 457 -4.34 12.49 40.35
C SER A 457 -4.75 13.68 41.21
N LEU A 458 -4.53 14.92 40.72
CA LEU A 458 -4.66 16.17 41.47
C LEU A 458 -3.77 16.20 42.74
N GLN A 459 -2.80 15.30 42.84
CA GLN A 459 -1.82 15.21 43.92
C GLN A 459 -0.41 15.30 43.36
N LYS A 460 0.48 15.99 44.05
CA LYS A 460 1.88 16.08 43.63
C LYS A 460 2.59 14.74 43.83
N PRO A 461 3.44 14.28 42.90
CA PRO A 461 4.10 12.97 42.98
C PRO A 461 5.11 12.89 44.13
N LEU A 462 5.78 14.01 44.43
CA LEU A 462 6.73 14.15 45.51
C LEU A 462 6.17 15.05 46.62
N SER A 463 6.57 14.78 47.86
CA SER A 463 6.22 15.62 49.00
C SER A 463 7.29 15.54 50.09
N GLY A 464 7.47 16.63 50.83
CA GLY A 464 8.39 16.71 51.97
C GLY A 464 8.06 17.93 52.82
N LYS A 465 8.54 17.97 54.06
CA LYS A 465 8.34 19.12 54.96
C LYS A 465 9.32 20.25 54.63
N THR A 466 10.51 19.89 54.14
CA THR A 466 11.55 20.83 53.72
C THR A 466 11.98 20.58 52.27
N LEU A 467 12.65 21.57 51.68
CA LEU A 467 13.26 21.45 50.35
C LEU A 467 14.24 20.27 50.26
N ALA A 468 15.05 20.08 51.31
CA ALA A 468 15.99 18.97 51.42
C ALA A 468 15.26 17.61 51.43
N ASP A 469 14.11 17.51 52.10
CA ASP A 469 13.29 16.29 52.10
C ASP A 469 12.77 15.96 50.69
N ILE A 470 12.34 16.98 49.94
CA ILE A 470 11.79 16.79 48.59
C ILE A 470 12.91 16.34 47.64
N LEU A 471 14.08 16.98 47.67
CA LEU A 471 15.24 16.58 46.87
C LEU A 471 15.72 15.17 47.21
N ASN A 472 15.74 14.81 48.49
CA ASN A 472 16.10 13.47 48.94
C ASN A 472 15.08 12.41 48.50
N ASN A 473 13.78 12.73 48.52
CA ASN A 473 12.74 11.85 47.99
C ASN A 473 12.84 11.70 46.46
N ALA A 474 13.13 12.79 45.73
CA ALA A 474 13.39 12.77 44.29
C ALA A 474 14.59 11.88 43.95
N ALA A 475 15.74 12.09 44.61
CA ALA A 475 16.96 11.30 44.44
C ALA A 475 16.75 9.80 44.73
N ARG A 476 15.87 9.46 45.67
CA ARG A 476 15.52 8.07 45.99
C ARG A 476 14.46 7.47 45.05
N GLY A 477 13.83 8.26 44.18
CA GLY A 477 12.69 7.82 43.36
C GLY A 477 11.45 7.48 44.19
N LYS A 478 11.30 8.08 45.39
CA LYS A 478 10.20 7.78 46.31
C LYS A 478 8.98 8.63 45.97
N ILE A 479 8.23 8.19 44.96
CA ILE A 479 6.98 8.83 44.54
C ILE A 479 5.79 8.35 45.38
N ARG A 480 4.77 9.20 45.53
CA ARG A 480 3.48 8.81 46.12
C ARG A 480 2.79 7.77 45.23
N ARG A 481 1.98 6.92 45.86
CA ARG A 481 1.14 5.97 45.13
C ARG A 481 -0.01 6.72 44.47
N LEU A 482 -0.25 6.45 43.17
CA LEU A 482 -1.42 6.98 42.46
C LEU A 482 -2.72 6.47 43.11
N PRO A 483 -3.78 7.30 43.18
CA PRO A 483 -5.09 6.87 43.64
C PRO A 483 -5.64 5.72 42.80
N ASP A 484 -6.43 4.82 43.42
CA ASP A 484 -6.96 3.63 42.74
C ASP A 484 -8.03 3.99 41.68
N GLU A 485 -8.55 5.22 41.71
CA GLU A 485 -9.44 5.81 40.70
C GLU A 485 -8.73 6.06 39.36
N VAL A 486 -7.40 6.18 39.37
CA VAL A 486 -6.62 6.36 38.14
C VAL A 486 -6.60 5.04 37.38
N PRO A 487 -7.04 5.00 36.10
CA PRO A 487 -7.06 3.77 35.32
C PRO A 487 -5.69 3.08 35.28
N SER A 488 -5.68 1.76 35.52
CA SER A 488 -4.45 0.99 35.76
C SER A 488 -3.40 1.11 34.66
N GLU A 489 -3.84 1.22 33.41
CA GLU A 489 -3.02 1.42 32.22
C GLU A 489 -2.34 2.78 32.23
N LEU A 490 -3.10 3.84 32.52
CA LEU A 490 -2.58 5.20 32.64
C LEU A 490 -1.63 5.33 33.83
N ALA A 491 -1.95 4.68 34.96
CA ALA A 491 -1.06 4.59 36.10
C ALA A 491 0.25 3.87 35.77
N SER A 492 0.20 2.84 34.92
CA SER A 492 1.39 2.12 34.46
C SER A 492 2.27 2.97 33.54
N ILE A 493 1.66 3.75 32.65
CA ILE A 493 2.36 4.71 31.78
C ILE A 493 3.08 5.77 32.61
N ILE A 494 2.37 6.38 33.58
CA ILE A 494 2.94 7.39 34.49
C ILE A 494 4.06 6.79 35.33
N ARG A 495 3.89 5.58 35.87
CA ARG A 495 4.93 4.93 36.66
C ARG A 495 6.17 4.64 35.83
N LYS A 496 6.02 4.12 34.61
CA LYS A 496 7.16 3.81 33.74
C LYS A 496 7.94 5.07 33.36
N SER A 497 7.29 6.18 33.05
CA SER A 497 8.00 7.44 32.76
C SER A 497 8.76 7.98 33.97
N MET A 498 8.32 7.66 35.19
CA MET A 498 8.90 8.11 36.46
C MET A 498 9.78 7.07 37.16
N GLU A 499 10.25 6.02 36.47
CA GLU A 499 11.16 5.04 37.08
C GLU A 499 12.47 5.69 37.53
N LYS A 500 13.03 5.20 38.65
CA LYS A 500 14.23 5.80 39.23
C LYS A 500 15.42 5.72 38.27
N ASN A 501 15.66 4.53 37.71
CA ASN A 501 16.75 4.33 36.75
C ASN A 501 16.30 4.79 35.36
N THR A 502 17.12 5.57 34.67
CA THR A 502 16.84 6.06 33.32
C THR A 502 16.59 4.94 32.31
N ARG A 503 17.24 3.79 32.46
CA ARG A 503 17.09 2.60 31.58
C ARG A 503 15.74 1.88 31.72
N ASP A 504 15.05 2.05 32.85
CA ASP A 504 13.75 1.42 33.10
C ASP A 504 12.58 2.30 32.61
N ARG A 505 12.88 3.55 32.21
CA ARG A 505 11.93 4.47 31.57
C ARG A 505 11.72 4.09 30.10
N TYR A 506 10.83 4.82 29.43
CA TYR A 506 10.76 4.74 27.96
C TYR A 506 12.08 5.21 27.35
N GLU A 507 12.44 4.64 26.19
CA GLU A 507 13.69 4.99 25.51
C GLU A 507 13.66 6.43 24.99
N SER A 508 12.47 6.90 24.56
CA SER A 508 12.24 8.24 24.01
C SER A 508 10.83 8.76 24.34
N VAL A 509 10.61 10.07 24.18
CA VAL A 509 9.27 10.70 24.32
C VAL A 509 8.26 10.12 23.32
N SER A 510 8.71 9.72 22.13
CA SER A 510 7.85 9.08 21.12
C SER A 510 7.22 7.76 21.59
N GLU A 511 7.93 6.95 22.38
CA GLU A 511 7.35 5.70 22.92
C GLU A 511 6.29 5.96 23.99
N PHE A 512 6.51 6.97 24.83
CA PHE A 512 5.54 7.43 25.82
C PHE A 512 4.27 7.95 25.15
N GLU A 513 4.42 8.75 24.09
CA GLU A 513 3.33 9.24 23.26
C GLU A 513 2.52 8.08 22.63
N GLU A 514 3.19 7.05 22.11
CA GLU A 514 2.52 5.89 21.52
C GLU A 514 1.63 5.16 22.53
N ASP A 515 2.08 5.01 23.78
CA ASP A 515 1.29 4.38 24.83
C ASP A 515 0.11 5.25 25.31
N LEU A 516 0.26 6.57 25.37
CA LEU A 516 -0.86 7.49 25.61
C LEU A 516 -1.91 7.39 24.50
N LEU A 517 -1.49 7.32 23.22
CA LEU A 517 -2.38 7.12 22.08
C LEU A 517 -3.10 5.77 22.15
N LYS A 518 -2.38 4.69 22.50
CA LYS A 518 -2.99 3.35 22.70
C LYS A 518 -4.04 3.38 23.80
N TYR A 519 -3.72 4.01 24.94
CA TYR A 519 -4.65 4.17 26.05
C TYR A 519 -5.91 4.93 25.61
N GLN A 520 -5.75 6.09 24.97
CA GLN A 520 -6.88 6.92 24.51
C GLN A 520 -7.77 6.21 23.49
N MET A 521 -7.18 5.36 22.64
CA MET A 521 -7.90 4.56 21.65
C MET A 521 -8.45 3.22 22.20
N GLY A 522 -8.25 2.92 23.49
CA GLY A 522 -8.74 1.70 24.14
C GLY A 522 -7.97 0.42 23.75
N TYR A 523 -6.71 0.54 23.35
CA TYR A 523 -5.82 -0.57 23.04
C TYR A 523 -5.00 -1.00 24.27
N ALA A 524 -4.34 -2.16 24.18
CA ALA A 524 -3.34 -2.58 25.15
C ALA A 524 -2.12 -1.65 25.08
N VAL A 525 -1.65 -1.18 26.24
CA VAL A 525 -0.44 -0.34 26.37
C VAL A 525 0.80 -1.21 26.53
N SER A 526 1.97 -0.77 26.05
CA SER A 526 3.18 -1.61 26.06
C SER A 526 3.65 -2.01 27.47
N VAL A 527 3.32 -1.19 28.48
CA VAL A 527 3.76 -1.35 29.87
C VAL A 527 2.98 -2.39 30.66
N LYS A 528 1.75 -2.72 30.23
CA LYS A 528 0.86 -3.64 30.95
C LYS A 528 0.60 -4.86 30.08
N GLN A 529 0.86 -6.04 30.62
CA GLN A 529 0.45 -7.29 29.98
C GLN A 529 -1.04 -7.51 30.24
N ASP A 530 -1.87 -7.09 29.29
CA ASP A 530 -3.29 -7.40 29.32
C ASP A 530 -3.51 -8.91 29.16
N ASN A 531 -4.41 -9.49 29.95
CA ASN A 531 -4.80 -10.89 29.77
C ASN A 531 -5.78 -11.04 28.59
N ILE A 532 -5.99 -12.28 28.12
CA ILE A 532 -6.85 -12.56 26.95
C ILE A 532 -8.28 -12.02 27.17
N PHE A 533 -8.81 -12.05 28.40
CA PHE A 533 -10.13 -11.52 28.71
C PHE A 533 -10.20 -10.00 28.60
N GLU A 534 -9.18 -9.28 29.06
CA GLU A 534 -9.07 -7.82 28.92
C GLU A 534 -8.95 -7.41 27.45
N VAL A 535 -8.19 -8.15 26.64
CA VAL A 535 -8.08 -7.92 25.18
C VAL A 535 -9.44 -8.12 24.50
N VAL A 536 -10.17 -9.19 24.85
CA VAL A 536 -11.51 -9.46 24.30
C VAL A 536 -12.52 -8.41 24.75
N LYS A 537 -12.47 -7.97 26.02
CA LYS A 537 -13.31 -6.88 26.54
C LYS A 537 -13.05 -5.57 25.79
N LYS A 538 -11.79 -5.21 25.55
CA LYS A 538 -11.40 -4.03 24.75
C LYS A 538 -11.88 -4.15 23.30
N LEU A 539 -11.76 -5.33 22.69
CA LEU A 539 -12.26 -5.61 21.34
C LEU A 539 -13.79 -5.47 21.25
N TYR A 540 -14.51 -5.94 22.27
CA TYR A 540 -15.97 -5.79 22.38
C TYR A 540 -16.36 -4.31 22.54
N MET A 541 -15.70 -3.57 23.44
CA MET A 541 -16.01 -2.15 23.66
C MET A 541 -15.75 -1.30 22.41
N ARG A 542 -14.70 -1.60 21.63
CA ARG A 542 -14.40 -0.91 20.36
C ARG A 542 -15.38 -1.25 19.23
N ASN A 543 -15.90 -2.48 19.21
CA ASN A 543 -16.76 -2.98 18.13
C ASN A 543 -18.16 -3.35 18.63
N LYS A 544 -18.67 -2.63 19.64
CA LYS A 544 -19.92 -2.96 20.35
C LYS A 544 -21.06 -3.28 19.38
N LEU A 545 -21.17 -2.49 18.30
CA LEU A 545 -22.19 -2.66 17.26
C LEU A 545 -22.06 -3.99 16.49
N ILE A 546 -20.86 -4.39 16.10
CA ILE A 546 -20.60 -5.64 15.37
C ILE A 546 -20.90 -6.84 16.26
N PHE A 547 -20.41 -6.84 17.51
CA PHE A 547 -20.68 -7.92 18.46
C PHE A 547 -22.16 -8.01 18.84
N THR A 548 -22.86 -6.89 18.96
CA THR A 548 -24.32 -6.91 19.19
C THR A 548 -25.08 -7.47 18.00
N LEU A 549 -24.69 -7.14 16.75
CA LEU A 549 -25.35 -7.66 15.55
C LEU A 549 -25.11 -9.17 15.36
N GLU A 550 -23.86 -9.62 15.51
CA GLU A 550 -23.52 -11.06 15.48
C GLU A 550 -24.22 -11.83 16.60
N GLY A 551 -24.32 -11.24 17.80
CA GLY A 551 -25.08 -11.81 18.91
C GLY A 551 -26.56 -11.99 18.57
N VAL A 552 -27.20 -10.97 17.97
CA VAL A 552 -28.61 -11.04 17.52
C VAL A 552 -28.79 -12.10 16.44
N VAL A 553 -27.89 -12.15 15.44
CA VAL A 553 -27.92 -13.19 14.40
C VAL A 553 -27.75 -14.59 15.01
N GLY A 554 -26.83 -14.75 15.96
CA GLY A 554 -26.64 -15.99 16.71
C GLY A 554 -27.91 -16.40 17.48
N ILE A 555 -28.57 -15.46 18.14
CA ILE A 555 -29.85 -15.70 18.84
C ILE A 555 -30.95 -16.11 17.84
N ILE A 556 -31.05 -15.47 16.67
CA ILE A 556 -32.01 -15.83 15.62
C ILE A 556 -31.73 -17.24 15.09
N VAL A 557 -30.47 -17.61 14.89
CA VAL A 557 -30.09 -18.96 14.44
C VAL A 557 -30.39 -20.00 15.52
N LEU A 558 -30.14 -19.70 16.79
CA LEU A 558 -30.45 -20.60 17.91
C LEU A 558 -31.96 -20.77 18.07
N LEU A 559 -32.74 -19.69 18.02
CA LEU A 559 -34.21 -19.73 18.02
C LEU A 559 -34.74 -20.51 16.80
N GLY A 560 -34.22 -20.24 15.60
CA GLY A 560 -34.59 -20.95 14.39
C GLY A 560 -34.26 -22.45 14.46
N SER A 561 -33.10 -22.80 15.02
CA SER A 561 -32.67 -24.18 15.22
C SER A 561 -33.53 -24.87 16.28
N PHE A 562 -33.86 -24.18 17.38
CA PHE A 562 -34.76 -24.68 18.41
C PHE A 562 -36.16 -24.93 17.86
N LEU A 563 -36.72 -23.98 17.10
CA LEU A 563 -38.02 -24.14 16.43
C LEU A 563 -38.00 -25.30 15.43
N PHE A 564 -36.93 -25.42 14.65
CA PHE A 564 -36.77 -26.52 13.70
C PHE A 564 -36.66 -27.88 14.40
N ILE A 565 -35.87 -27.99 15.47
CA ILE A 565 -35.77 -29.22 16.27
C ILE A 565 -37.11 -29.53 16.95
N SER A 566 -37.79 -28.52 17.49
CA SER A 566 -39.12 -28.68 18.08
C SER A 566 -40.14 -29.16 17.04
N MET A 567 -40.09 -28.64 15.81
CA MET A 567 -40.93 -29.09 14.70
C MET A 567 -40.61 -30.53 14.28
N LEU A 568 -39.33 -30.90 14.21
CA LEU A 568 -38.90 -32.28 13.97
C LEU A 568 -39.38 -33.22 15.08
N ASN A 569 -39.30 -32.79 16.34
CA ASN A 569 -39.77 -33.56 17.48
C ASN A 569 -41.31 -33.68 17.51
N GLN A 570 -42.04 -32.64 17.11
CA GLN A 570 -43.49 -32.69 16.95
C GLN A 570 -43.91 -33.67 15.84
N GLN A 571 -43.19 -33.67 14.71
CA GLN A 571 -43.40 -34.68 13.67
C GLN A 571 -43.08 -36.10 14.16
N ARG A 572 -42.02 -36.28 14.96
CA ARG A 572 -41.71 -37.59 15.57
C ARG A 572 -42.80 -38.08 16.51
N ARG A 573 -43.33 -37.22 17.38
CA ARG A 573 -44.45 -37.58 18.28
C ARG A 573 -45.69 -38.03 17.51
N GLY A 574 -46.03 -37.33 16.43
CA GLY A 574 -47.14 -37.75 15.56
C GLY A 574 -46.90 -39.10 14.87
N VAL A 575 -45.64 -39.44 14.57
CA VAL A 575 -45.25 -40.76 14.03
C VAL A 575 -45.29 -41.84 15.12
N ASP A 576 -44.89 -41.53 16.35
CA ASP A 576 -44.89 -42.49 17.47
C ASP A 576 -46.31 -42.84 17.93
N GLU A 577 -47.23 -41.87 17.97
CA GLU A 577 -48.67 -42.10 18.25
C GLU A 577 -49.33 -42.98 17.17
N GLN A 578 -48.97 -42.78 15.89
CA GLN A 578 -49.40 -43.65 14.80
C GLN A 578 -48.78 -45.06 14.89
N ARG A 579 -47.54 -45.15 15.40
CA ARG A 579 -46.81 -46.42 15.57
C ARG A 579 -47.40 -47.28 16.68
N GLU A 580 -47.84 -46.69 17.79
CA GLU A 580 -48.46 -47.44 18.90
C GLU A 580 -49.84 -48.01 18.51
N SER A 581 -50.62 -47.26 17.72
CA SER A 581 -51.88 -47.73 17.12
C SER A 581 -51.65 -48.84 16.08
N ALA A 582 -50.56 -48.74 15.31
CA ALA A 582 -50.14 -49.75 14.35
C ALA A 582 -49.62 -51.05 15.03
N GLU A 583 -48.91 -50.96 16.16
CA GLU A 583 -48.38 -52.13 16.89
C GLU A 583 -49.48 -53.02 17.49
N LYS A 584 -50.58 -52.43 17.98
CA LYS A 584 -51.75 -53.19 18.45
C LYS A 584 -52.44 -53.96 17.31
N SER A 585 -52.52 -53.34 16.13
CA SER A 585 -53.08 -53.97 14.92
C SER A 585 -52.13 -55.01 14.30
N LEU A 586 -50.82 -54.83 14.50
CA LEU A 586 -49.75 -55.69 13.99
C LEU A 586 -49.66 -57.02 14.74
N ASN A 587 -49.85 -57.07 16.06
CA ASN A 587 -49.72 -58.32 16.83
C ASN A 587 -50.75 -59.40 16.44
N GLN A 588 -51.96 -59.01 16.03
CA GLN A 588 -52.99 -59.95 15.55
C GLN A 588 -52.74 -60.44 14.11
N THR A 589 -52.17 -59.60 13.25
CA THR A 589 -51.86 -59.95 11.84
C THR A 589 -50.51 -60.67 11.69
N THR A 590 -49.58 -60.48 12.63
CA THR A 590 -48.22 -61.05 12.60
C THR A 590 -48.18 -62.56 12.87
N LEU A 591 -49.13 -63.13 13.63
CA LEU A 591 -49.18 -64.58 13.89
C LEU A 591 -49.56 -65.40 12.63
N LEU A 592 -50.35 -64.82 11.73
CA LEU A 592 -50.86 -65.48 10.52
C LEU A 592 -49.98 -65.23 9.28
N LEU A 593 -49.36 -64.05 9.16
CA LEU A 593 -48.50 -63.70 8.01
C LEU A 593 -47.04 -64.15 8.18
N ALA A 594 -46.57 -64.43 9.42
CA ALA A 594 -45.18 -64.84 9.68
C ALA A 594 -44.78 -66.23 9.16
N LYS A 595 -45.75 -67.10 8.79
CA LYS A 595 -45.46 -68.45 8.25
C LYS A 595 -45.33 -68.53 6.72
N PHE A 596 -45.85 -67.55 5.96
CA PHE A 596 -45.96 -67.71 4.50
C PHE A 596 -45.21 -66.67 3.64
N GLU A 597 -44.91 -65.47 4.14
CA GLU A 597 -44.38 -64.39 3.29
C GLU A 597 -42.91 -63.99 3.54
N LYS A 598 -42.31 -64.44 4.65
CA LYS A 598 -40.96 -64.01 5.08
C LYS A 598 -39.82 -64.41 4.14
N GLU A 599 -40.00 -65.41 3.26
CA GLU A 599 -38.96 -65.89 2.34
C GLU A 599 -38.99 -65.27 0.93
N LYS A 600 -40.12 -64.72 0.46
CA LYS A 600 -40.28 -64.40 -0.98
C LYS A 600 -40.06 -62.93 -1.34
N VAL A 601 -40.26 -61.99 -0.41
CA VAL A 601 -40.20 -60.54 -0.70
C VAL A 601 -38.80 -59.94 -0.57
N LYS A 602 -37.97 -60.43 0.38
CA LYS A 602 -36.63 -59.88 0.67
C LYS A 602 -35.62 -59.96 -0.49
N ARG A 603 -35.81 -60.88 -1.45
CA ARG A 603 -34.96 -61.05 -2.65
C ARG A 603 -35.39 -60.19 -3.86
N LYS A 604 -36.61 -59.62 -3.89
CA LYS A 604 -37.10 -58.85 -5.05
C LYS A 604 -36.77 -57.36 -4.99
N GLU A 605 -36.73 -56.74 -3.81
CA GLU A 605 -36.45 -55.30 -3.68
C GLU A 605 -34.97 -54.93 -3.90
N GLN A 606 -34.01 -55.74 -3.39
CA GLN A 606 -32.57 -55.51 -3.64
C GLN A 606 -32.15 -55.67 -5.12
N ASN A 607 -32.90 -56.47 -5.90
CA ASN A 607 -32.62 -56.72 -7.31
C ASN A 607 -33.13 -55.60 -8.22
N PHE A 608 -34.24 -54.93 -7.86
CA PHE A 608 -34.82 -53.85 -8.67
C PHE A 608 -34.02 -52.54 -8.57
N GLU A 609 -33.47 -52.23 -7.39
CA GLU A 609 -32.59 -51.06 -7.16
C GLU A 609 -31.25 -51.13 -7.92
N SER A 610 -30.85 -52.34 -8.34
CA SER A 610 -29.60 -52.58 -9.07
C SER A 610 -29.69 -52.34 -10.58
N ALA A 611 -30.90 -52.34 -11.16
CA ALA A 611 -31.09 -52.21 -12.62
C ALA A 611 -30.58 -50.87 -13.20
N PRO A 612 -30.84 -49.70 -12.58
CA PRO A 612 -30.27 -48.43 -13.04
C PRO A 612 -28.73 -48.40 -13.02
N THR A 613 -28.11 -49.11 -12.07
CA THR A 613 -26.65 -49.20 -11.95
C THR A 613 -26.03 -49.97 -13.11
N TYR A 614 -26.61 -51.11 -13.48
CA TYR A 614 -26.15 -51.88 -14.65
C TYR A 614 -26.41 -51.13 -15.96
N TYR A 615 -27.52 -50.39 -16.06
CA TYR A 615 -27.78 -49.53 -17.21
C TYR A 615 -26.72 -48.43 -17.37
N ALA A 616 -26.35 -47.73 -16.28
CA ALA A 616 -25.29 -46.74 -16.30
C ALA A 616 -23.91 -47.35 -16.66
N LYS A 617 -23.60 -48.56 -16.15
CA LYS A 617 -22.39 -49.31 -16.55
C LYS A 617 -22.40 -49.65 -18.04
N ALA A 618 -23.54 -50.07 -18.59
CA ALA A 618 -23.67 -50.37 -20.01
C ALA A 618 -23.37 -49.13 -20.88
N GLN A 619 -23.94 -47.97 -20.53
CA GLN A 619 -23.67 -46.70 -21.21
C GLN A 619 -22.17 -46.34 -21.17
N LEU A 620 -21.53 -46.52 -20.00
CA LEU A 620 -20.11 -46.28 -19.83
C LEU A 620 -19.24 -47.21 -20.69
N GLU A 621 -19.52 -48.50 -20.72
CA GLU A 621 -18.74 -49.46 -21.52
C GLU A 621 -18.86 -49.20 -23.03
N ILE A 622 -20.03 -48.77 -23.50
CA ILE A 622 -20.20 -48.36 -24.90
C ILE A 622 -19.41 -47.09 -25.22
N SER A 623 -19.34 -46.13 -24.30
CA SER A 623 -18.49 -44.94 -24.47
C SER A 623 -16.99 -45.28 -24.62
N LYS A 624 -16.56 -46.39 -24.01
CA LYS A 624 -15.20 -46.95 -24.14
C LYS A 624 -15.02 -47.85 -25.37
N LYS A 625 -16.06 -48.00 -26.23
CA LYS A 625 -16.11 -48.93 -27.36
C LYS A 625 -16.03 -50.41 -26.97
N SER A 626 -16.36 -50.74 -25.72
CA SER A 626 -16.44 -52.11 -25.21
C SER A 626 -17.83 -52.70 -25.44
N TYR A 627 -18.12 -53.08 -26.69
CA TYR A 627 -19.46 -53.51 -27.10
C TYR A 627 -19.94 -54.81 -26.43
N LYS A 628 -19.00 -55.72 -26.12
CA LYS A 628 -19.34 -56.99 -25.45
C LYS A 628 -19.77 -56.73 -24.00
N ALA A 629 -18.96 -56.00 -23.23
CA ALA A 629 -19.28 -55.65 -21.86
C ALA A 629 -20.54 -54.76 -21.76
N GLY A 630 -20.71 -53.83 -22.71
CA GLY A 630 -21.94 -53.02 -22.79
C GLY A 630 -23.19 -53.88 -23.02
N MET A 631 -23.10 -54.92 -23.87
CA MET A 631 -24.17 -55.87 -24.11
C MET A 631 -24.48 -56.75 -22.89
N GLU A 632 -23.46 -57.18 -22.14
CA GLU A 632 -23.64 -57.97 -20.91
C GLU A 632 -24.36 -57.16 -19.83
N ASN A 633 -23.90 -55.91 -19.59
CA ASN A 633 -24.51 -55.05 -18.58
C ASN A 633 -25.95 -54.64 -18.92
N ILE A 634 -26.28 -54.38 -20.19
CA ILE A 634 -27.67 -54.04 -20.56
C ILE A 634 -28.61 -55.25 -20.42
N ASN A 635 -28.11 -56.47 -20.67
CA ASN A 635 -28.90 -57.68 -20.46
C ASN A 635 -29.18 -57.91 -18.97
N LEU A 636 -28.22 -57.65 -18.09
CA LEU A 636 -28.43 -57.67 -16.65
C LEU A 636 -29.46 -56.63 -16.22
N ALA A 637 -29.38 -55.38 -16.73
CA ALA A 637 -30.36 -54.34 -16.42
C ALA A 637 -31.80 -54.76 -16.81
N ILE A 638 -31.97 -55.39 -17.98
CA ILE A 638 -33.27 -55.93 -18.44
C ILE A 638 -33.71 -57.14 -17.61
N GLN A 639 -32.78 -57.99 -17.17
CA GLN A 639 -33.10 -59.13 -16.31
C GLN A 639 -33.63 -58.66 -14.95
N TYR A 640 -33.03 -57.60 -14.40
CA TYR A 640 -33.41 -57.05 -13.11
C TYR A 640 -34.67 -56.17 -13.16
N ASP A 641 -34.88 -55.41 -14.24
CA ASP A 641 -36.12 -54.66 -14.49
C ASP A 641 -36.52 -54.72 -15.98
N PRO A 642 -37.27 -55.75 -16.39
CA PRO A 642 -37.72 -55.93 -17.78
C PRO A 642 -38.85 -54.97 -18.19
N SER A 643 -39.37 -54.18 -17.25
CA SER A 643 -40.49 -53.27 -17.52
C SER A 643 -40.05 -51.99 -18.25
N LYS A 644 -38.76 -51.64 -18.20
CA LYS A 644 -38.21 -50.36 -18.68
C LYS A 644 -37.96 -50.36 -20.18
N PRO A 645 -38.78 -49.67 -20.99
CA PRO A 645 -38.57 -49.60 -22.44
C PRO A 645 -37.25 -48.93 -22.84
N GLU A 646 -36.66 -48.10 -21.96
CA GLU A 646 -35.34 -47.46 -22.12
C GLU A 646 -34.23 -48.49 -22.41
N PHE A 647 -34.23 -49.62 -21.69
CA PHE A 647 -33.15 -50.59 -21.78
C PHE A 647 -33.18 -51.36 -23.10
N TYR A 648 -34.39 -51.71 -23.55
CA TYR A 648 -34.61 -52.33 -24.85
C TYR A 648 -34.25 -51.37 -25.98
N CYS A 649 -34.57 -50.08 -25.84
CA CYS A 649 -34.17 -49.06 -26.82
C CYS A 649 -32.65 -49.02 -26.99
N PHE A 650 -31.91 -48.99 -25.88
CA PHE A 650 -30.45 -49.01 -25.88
C PHE A 650 -29.88 -50.30 -26.48
N ARG A 651 -30.40 -51.48 -26.09
CA ARG A 651 -29.97 -52.77 -26.63
C ARG A 651 -30.29 -52.92 -28.12
N GLY A 652 -31.44 -52.42 -28.57
CA GLY A 652 -31.83 -52.35 -29.97
C GLY A 652 -30.82 -51.57 -30.80
N GLY A 653 -30.33 -50.44 -30.27
CA GLY A 653 -29.23 -49.69 -30.87
C GLY A 653 -27.94 -50.50 -31.00
N LEU A 654 -27.57 -51.29 -29.98
CA LEU A 654 -26.38 -52.17 -30.05
C LEU A 654 -26.54 -53.29 -31.08
N TYR A 655 -27.74 -53.82 -31.24
CA TYR A 655 -28.02 -54.80 -32.30
C TYR A 655 -27.89 -54.22 -33.70
N LEU A 656 -28.18 -52.92 -33.90
CA LEU A 656 -27.90 -52.24 -35.16
C LEU A 656 -26.40 -52.22 -35.48
N LEU A 657 -25.54 -51.99 -34.48
CA LEU A 657 -24.08 -52.02 -34.65
C LEU A 657 -23.57 -53.40 -35.07
N LYS A 658 -24.13 -54.45 -34.47
CA LYS A 658 -23.82 -55.83 -34.82
C LYS A 658 -24.47 -56.28 -36.13
N LYS A 659 -25.20 -55.39 -36.82
CA LYS A 659 -25.98 -55.68 -38.05
C LYS A 659 -26.99 -56.82 -37.88
N THR A 660 -27.44 -57.09 -36.64
CA THR A 660 -28.48 -58.07 -36.34
C THR A 660 -29.84 -57.39 -36.35
N TYR A 661 -30.30 -57.01 -37.55
CA TYR A 661 -31.47 -56.16 -37.75
C TYR A 661 -32.77 -56.75 -37.17
N ASP A 662 -32.93 -58.07 -37.18
CA ASP A 662 -34.13 -58.73 -36.63
C ASP A 662 -34.27 -58.56 -35.12
N ARG A 663 -33.15 -58.66 -34.39
CA ARG A 663 -33.12 -58.44 -32.95
C ARG A 663 -33.34 -56.96 -32.61
N ALA A 664 -32.73 -56.06 -33.41
CA ALA A 664 -32.96 -54.62 -33.27
C ALA A 664 -34.43 -54.26 -33.48
N GLN A 665 -35.08 -54.81 -34.52
CA GLN A 665 -36.51 -54.59 -34.77
C GLN A 665 -37.39 -55.08 -33.63
N LYS A 666 -37.08 -56.24 -33.04
CA LYS A 666 -37.83 -56.77 -31.89
C LYS A 666 -37.81 -55.80 -30.71
N ASP A 667 -36.62 -55.33 -30.32
CA ASP A 667 -36.47 -54.42 -29.20
C ASP A 667 -37.12 -53.05 -29.48
N PHE A 668 -36.99 -52.49 -30.69
CA PHE A 668 -37.65 -51.23 -31.02
C PHE A 668 -39.18 -51.34 -31.11
N LYS A 669 -39.73 -52.47 -31.60
CA LYS A 669 -41.18 -52.72 -31.57
C LYS A 669 -41.71 -52.76 -30.14
N PHE A 670 -40.96 -53.32 -29.20
CA PHE A 670 -41.31 -53.27 -27.79
C PHE A 670 -41.38 -51.82 -27.27
N CYS A 671 -40.40 -50.98 -27.59
CA CYS A 671 -40.40 -49.57 -27.21
C CYS A 671 -41.60 -48.80 -27.78
N VAL A 672 -41.98 -49.08 -29.04
CA VAL A 672 -43.18 -48.50 -29.68
C VAL A 672 -44.45 -48.96 -28.97
N SER A 673 -44.56 -50.26 -28.65
CA SER A 673 -45.74 -50.80 -27.93
C SER A 673 -45.93 -50.17 -26.55
N LYS A 674 -44.84 -49.70 -25.93
CA LYS A 674 -44.84 -49.00 -24.63
C LYS A 674 -44.95 -47.49 -24.75
N LYS A 675 -45.20 -46.95 -25.95
CA LYS A 675 -45.29 -45.50 -26.26
C LYS A 675 -44.07 -44.68 -25.81
N TYR A 676 -42.91 -45.33 -25.67
CA TYR A 676 -41.70 -44.67 -25.16
C TYR A 676 -41.12 -43.68 -26.19
N ILE A 677 -41.19 -44.02 -27.48
CA ILE A 677 -40.69 -43.21 -28.61
C ILE A 677 -41.57 -43.50 -29.83
N ASP A 678 -42.57 -42.68 -30.11
CA ASP A 678 -43.59 -43.08 -31.10
C ASP A 678 -43.22 -42.70 -32.55
N LYS A 679 -42.87 -41.44 -32.83
CA LYS A 679 -42.65 -40.98 -34.21
C LYS A 679 -41.30 -41.43 -34.80
N SER A 680 -40.21 -41.30 -34.04
CA SER A 680 -38.85 -41.59 -34.52
C SER A 680 -38.53 -43.08 -34.59
N ALA A 681 -39.05 -43.89 -33.65
CA ALA A 681 -38.84 -45.34 -33.68
C ALA A 681 -39.61 -46.01 -34.83
N ASN A 682 -40.81 -45.54 -35.15
CA ASN A 682 -41.56 -46.02 -36.31
C ASN A 682 -40.84 -45.70 -37.64
N ALA A 683 -40.27 -44.49 -37.75
CA ALA A 683 -39.46 -44.12 -38.91
C ALA A 683 -38.15 -44.96 -39.00
N LEU A 684 -37.52 -45.24 -37.86
CA LEU A 684 -36.34 -46.12 -37.77
C LEU A 684 -36.66 -47.57 -38.17
N LEU A 685 -37.80 -48.12 -37.72
CA LEU A 685 -38.23 -49.48 -38.09
C LEU A 685 -38.47 -49.63 -39.60
N LYS A 686 -39.04 -48.61 -40.25
CA LYS A 686 -39.19 -48.55 -41.72
C LYS A 686 -37.82 -48.53 -42.40
N LEU A 687 -36.91 -47.68 -41.93
CA LEU A 687 -35.55 -47.59 -42.45
C LEU A 687 -34.78 -48.92 -42.30
N ILE A 688 -34.85 -49.59 -41.14
CA ILE A 688 -34.21 -50.89 -40.90
C ILE A 688 -34.77 -51.95 -41.85
N SER A 689 -36.08 -51.94 -42.11
CA SER A 689 -36.73 -52.88 -43.03
C SER A 689 -36.24 -52.71 -44.47
N SER A 690 -36.11 -51.47 -44.95
CA SER A 690 -35.56 -51.18 -46.28
C SER A 690 -34.06 -51.52 -46.39
N ILE A 691 -33.27 -51.27 -45.35
CA ILE A 691 -31.85 -51.67 -45.29
C ILE A 691 -31.72 -53.20 -45.34
N ARG A 692 -32.56 -53.93 -44.60
CA ARG A 692 -32.59 -55.41 -44.62
C ARG A 692 -32.90 -55.98 -46.00
N LYS A 693 -33.77 -55.31 -46.76
CA LYS A 693 -34.11 -55.67 -48.16
C LYS A 693 -33.04 -55.27 -49.18
N LYS A 694 -31.89 -54.73 -48.76
CA LYS A 694 -30.81 -54.21 -49.61
C LYS A 694 -31.25 -53.11 -50.59
N GLU A 695 -32.31 -52.36 -50.27
CA GLU A 695 -32.74 -51.22 -51.08
C GLU A 695 -31.66 -50.12 -51.06
N LYS A 696 -31.32 -49.55 -52.23
CA LYS A 696 -30.35 -48.44 -52.33
C LYS A 696 -30.97 -47.14 -51.78
N ILE A 697 -30.90 -46.95 -50.47
CA ILE A 697 -31.34 -45.72 -49.81
C ILE A 697 -30.19 -44.72 -49.80
N LYS A 698 -30.33 -43.64 -50.58
CA LYS A 698 -29.39 -42.51 -50.55
C LYS A 698 -29.40 -41.88 -49.15
N ASN A 699 -28.23 -41.66 -48.56
CA ASN A 699 -28.05 -41.09 -47.22
C ASN A 699 -28.62 -41.91 -46.05
N SER A 700 -28.72 -43.25 -46.18
CA SER A 700 -29.22 -44.15 -45.13
C SER A 700 -28.57 -43.95 -43.76
N ASN A 701 -27.24 -43.79 -43.71
CA ASN A 701 -26.51 -43.53 -42.46
C ASN A 701 -26.88 -42.18 -41.82
N SER A 702 -27.15 -41.15 -42.61
CA SER A 702 -27.55 -39.82 -42.09
C SER A 702 -28.95 -39.88 -41.45
N LEU A 703 -29.88 -40.60 -42.09
CA LEU A 703 -31.21 -40.85 -41.53
C LEU A 703 -31.13 -41.70 -40.26
N LEU A 704 -30.26 -42.72 -40.25
CA LEU A 704 -30.03 -43.57 -39.08
C LEU A 704 -29.53 -42.74 -37.89
N ILE A 705 -28.53 -41.88 -38.11
CA ILE A 705 -27.99 -40.96 -37.09
C ILE A 705 -29.08 -40.02 -36.57
N LYS A 706 -29.88 -39.43 -37.46
CA LYS A 706 -30.98 -38.53 -37.09
C LYS A 706 -31.95 -39.22 -36.12
N TYR A 707 -32.43 -40.41 -36.46
CA TYR A 707 -33.38 -41.12 -35.61
C TYR A 707 -32.74 -41.56 -34.29
N LEU A 708 -31.49 -42.04 -34.30
CA LEU A 708 -30.79 -42.41 -33.06
C LEU A 708 -30.60 -41.21 -32.11
N ILE A 709 -30.34 -40.01 -32.64
CA ILE A 709 -30.28 -38.76 -31.85
C ILE A 709 -31.65 -38.43 -31.23
N GLU A 710 -32.73 -38.49 -32.01
CA GLU A 710 -34.10 -38.25 -31.51
C GLU A 710 -34.50 -39.26 -30.40
N MET A 711 -33.95 -40.47 -30.49
CA MET A 711 -34.09 -41.54 -29.49
C MET A 711 -33.10 -41.44 -28.32
N ARG A 712 -32.29 -40.38 -28.26
CA ARG A 712 -31.27 -40.12 -27.22
C ARG A 712 -30.14 -41.16 -27.15
N LEU A 713 -29.90 -41.89 -28.24
CA LEU A 713 -28.83 -42.90 -28.36
C LEU A 713 -27.56 -42.31 -28.99
N PHE A 714 -26.98 -41.29 -28.35
CA PHE A 714 -25.89 -40.49 -28.94
C PHE A 714 -24.60 -41.30 -29.21
N ASP A 715 -24.15 -42.12 -28.26
CA ASP A 715 -22.89 -42.88 -28.40
C ASP A 715 -22.99 -43.96 -29.51
N ILE A 716 -24.20 -44.50 -29.72
CA ILE A 716 -24.51 -45.43 -30.81
C ILE A 716 -24.65 -44.68 -32.14
N ALA A 717 -25.21 -43.47 -32.14
CA ALA A 717 -25.26 -42.63 -33.35
C ALA A 717 -23.85 -42.28 -33.84
N GLU A 718 -22.92 -41.99 -32.92
CA GLU A 718 -21.54 -41.62 -33.24
C GLU A 718 -20.83 -42.72 -34.05
N THR A 719 -21.06 -44.00 -33.74
CA THR A 719 -20.39 -45.10 -34.47
C THR A 719 -20.81 -45.23 -35.94
N PHE A 720 -21.92 -44.61 -36.34
CA PHE A 720 -22.34 -44.53 -37.75
C PHE A 720 -21.83 -43.27 -38.46
N SER A 721 -21.17 -42.35 -37.73
CA SER A 721 -20.58 -41.16 -38.32
C SER A 721 -19.39 -41.52 -39.20
N ALA A 722 -19.35 -41.00 -40.43
CA ALA A 722 -18.28 -41.26 -41.38
C ALA A 722 -17.13 -40.25 -41.28
N ASP A 723 -17.40 -39.07 -40.70
CA ASP A 723 -16.45 -37.98 -40.58
C ASP A 723 -16.62 -37.21 -39.25
N ILE A 724 -15.60 -36.41 -38.92
CA ILE A 724 -15.56 -35.62 -37.69
C ILE A 724 -16.64 -34.52 -37.65
N LYS A 725 -17.15 -34.07 -38.80
CA LYS A 725 -18.20 -33.05 -38.88
C LYS A 725 -19.52 -33.62 -38.37
N MET A 726 -19.83 -34.86 -38.74
CA MET A 726 -20.99 -35.58 -38.26
C MET A 726 -20.83 -35.99 -36.78
N SER A 727 -19.65 -36.46 -36.35
CA SER A 727 -19.40 -36.70 -34.91
C SER A 727 -19.58 -35.43 -34.08
N SER A 728 -19.05 -34.29 -34.56
CA SER A 728 -19.22 -32.98 -33.93
C SER A 728 -20.68 -32.54 -33.85
N TYR A 729 -21.51 -32.84 -34.86
CA TYR A 729 -22.94 -32.59 -34.83
C TYR A 729 -23.64 -33.43 -33.75
N ILE A 730 -23.32 -34.72 -33.68
CA ILE A 730 -23.87 -35.66 -32.68
C ILE A 730 -23.50 -35.22 -31.27
N TRP A 731 -22.22 -34.90 -31.02
CA TRP A 731 -21.76 -34.40 -29.72
C TRP A 731 -22.43 -33.08 -29.33
N ASN A 732 -22.64 -32.17 -30.28
CA ASN A 732 -23.40 -30.94 -30.01
C ASN A 732 -24.85 -31.25 -29.60
N LYS A 733 -25.50 -32.22 -30.24
CA LYS A 733 -26.85 -32.67 -29.84
C LYS A 733 -26.86 -33.30 -28.46
N LYS A 734 -25.89 -34.18 -28.16
CA LYS A 734 -25.69 -34.79 -26.83
C LYS A 734 -25.55 -33.71 -25.75
N LEU A 735 -24.65 -32.75 -25.96
CA LEU A 735 -24.43 -31.66 -25.01
C LEU A 735 -25.65 -30.75 -24.88
N SER A 736 -26.37 -30.43 -25.96
CA SER A 736 -27.55 -29.55 -25.89
C SER A 736 -28.69 -30.18 -25.11
N TYR A 737 -28.80 -31.50 -25.15
CA TYR A 737 -29.79 -32.26 -24.41
C TYR A 737 -29.49 -32.27 -22.91
N HIS A 738 -28.23 -32.49 -22.52
CA HIS A 738 -27.82 -32.53 -21.11
C HIS A 738 -27.60 -31.14 -20.51
N TRP A 739 -27.23 -30.15 -21.31
CA TRP A 739 -26.94 -28.77 -20.92
C TRP A 739 -27.79 -27.74 -21.69
N PRO A 740 -29.13 -27.82 -21.64
CA PRO A 740 -30.01 -26.97 -22.46
C PRO A 740 -29.93 -25.48 -22.12
N GLN A 741 -29.45 -25.12 -20.92
CA GLN A 741 -29.30 -23.74 -20.46
C GLN A 741 -27.85 -23.28 -20.23
N LYS A 742 -26.85 -24.12 -20.54
CA LYS A 742 -25.43 -23.75 -20.31
C LYS A 742 -24.80 -23.30 -21.62
N GLY A 743 -24.25 -22.09 -21.68
CA GLY A 743 -23.61 -21.51 -22.88
C GLY A 743 -22.26 -22.12 -23.24
N TYR A 744 -22.21 -23.44 -23.49
CA TYR A 744 -21.01 -24.13 -23.98
C TYR A 744 -20.77 -23.80 -25.47
N SER A 745 -19.55 -24.06 -25.95
CA SER A 745 -19.23 -23.96 -27.37
C SER A 745 -18.39 -25.16 -27.79
N LEU A 746 -18.94 -26.00 -28.67
CA LEU A 746 -18.22 -27.07 -29.35
C LEU A 746 -18.16 -26.75 -30.85
N THR A 747 -16.97 -26.41 -31.35
CA THR A 747 -16.79 -25.91 -32.71
C THR A 747 -15.70 -26.68 -33.43
N LEU A 748 -16.03 -27.21 -34.61
CA LEU A 748 -15.06 -27.75 -35.54
C LEU A 748 -14.41 -26.59 -36.31
N LYS A 749 -13.10 -26.41 -36.14
CA LYS A 749 -12.35 -25.37 -36.86
C LYS A 749 -12.11 -25.78 -38.32
N PRO A 750 -11.86 -24.82 -39.23
CA PRO A 750 -11.49 -25.12 -40.62
C PRO A 750 -10.29 -26.07 -40.76
N SER A 751 -9.41 -26.11 -39.76
CA SER A 751 -8.28 -27.04 -39.69
C SER A 751 -8.66 -28.50 -39.40
N GLY A 752 -9.95 -28.81 -39.24
CA GLY A 752 -10.44 -30.14 -38.85
C GLY A 752 -10.28 -30.46 -37.36
N ARG A 753 -9.80 -29.51 -36.56
CA ARG A 753 -9.59 -29.67 -35.11
C ARG A 753 -10.79 -29.20 -34.31
N LEU A 754 -11.13 -29.96 -33.28
CA LEU A 754 -12.29 -29.69 -32.45
C LEU A 754 -11.91 -28.83 -31.25
N TYR A 755 -12.60 -27.70 -31.11
CA TYR A 755 -12.46 -26.77 -29.99
C TYR A 755 -13.66 -26.87 -29.06
N PHE A 756 -13.38 -26.89 -27.75
CA PHE A 756 -14.39 -26.91 -26.72
C PHE A 756 -14.17 -25.84 -25.65
N ALA A 757 -15.20 -25.04 -25.38
CA ALA A 757 -15.25 -24.10 -24.26
C ALA A 757 -16.24 -24.58 -23.21
N VAL A 758 -15.72 -24.85 -22.01
CA VAL A 758 -16.52 -25.27 -20.85
C VAL A 758 -17.29 -24.06 -20.30
N PRO A 759 -18.59 -24.18 -20.00
CA PRO A 759 -19.36 -23.13 -19.34
C PRO A 759 -18.85 -22.81 -17.93
N ARG A 760 -19.18 -21.62 -17.42
CA ARG A 760 -18.73 -21.15 -16.11
C ARG A 760 -19.31 -21.98 -14.95
N ASP A 761 -20.56 -22.44 -15.07
CA ASP A 761 -21.32 -23.05 -13.96
C ASP A 761 -21.46 -24.58 -14.08
N VAL A 762 -20.44 -25.25 -14.62
CA VAL A 762 -20.41 -26.72 -14.75
C VAL A 762 -19.50 -27.32 -13.69
N GLY A 763 -20.05 -28.16 -12.82
CA GLY A 763 -19.30 -28.91 -11.81
C GLY A 763 -18.55 -30.10 -12.41
N GLY A 764 -17.55 -30.62 -11.70
CA GLY A 764 -16.65 -31.66 -12.21
C GLY A 764 -17.33 -32.96 -12.69
N LYS A 765 -18.43 -33.40 -12.05
CA LYS A 765 -19.15 -34.63 -12.43
C LYS A 765 -19.84 -34.53 -13.80
N ASP A 766 -20.31 -33.34 -14.17
CA ASP A 766 -20.99 -33.10 -15.46
C ASP A 766 -20.01 -33.20 -16.64
N LEU A 767 -18.72 -32.93 -16.43
CA LEU A 767 -17.70 -32.94 -17.49
C LEU A 767 -17.34 -34.35 -17.98
N ASN A 768 -17.76 -35.40 -17.27
CA ASN A 768 -17.61 -36.77 -17.74
C ASN A 768 -18.36 -37.04 -19.06
N LEU A 769 -19.37 -36.23 -19.40
CA LEU A 769 -20.07 -36.30 -20.69
C LEU A 769 -19.15 -36.09 -21.89
N LEU A 770 -17.98 -35.46 -21.69
CA LEU A 770 -17.00 -35.18 -22.72
C LEU A 770 -16.07 -36.36 -23.02
N ARG A 771 -16.03 -37.38 -22.14
CA ARG A 771 -15.14 -38.54 -22.31
C ARG A 771 -15.39 -39.20 -23.67
N GLY A 772 -14.30 -39.55 -24.36
CA GLY A 772 -14.33 -40.17 -25.69
C GLY A 772 -14.45 -39.17 -26.86
N MET A 773 -14.80 -37.90 -26.60
CA MET A 773 -14.80 -36.88 -27.65
C MET A 773 -13.38 -36.57 -28.11
N LYS A 774 -13.18 -36.44 -29.43
CA LYS A 774 -11.88 -36.13 -30.04
C LYS A 774 -11.57 -34.63 -29.97
N ILE A 775 -11.57 -34.06 -28.77
CA ILE A 775 -11.29 -32.65 -28.53
C ILE A 775 -9.78 -32.41 -28.68
N ASN A 776 -9.39 -31.44 -29.51
CA ASN A 776 -7.99 -31.05 -29.71
C ASN A 776 -7.63 -29.79 -28.93
N GLU A 777 -8.60 -28.90 -28.73
CA GLU A 777 -8.40 -27.63 -28.04
C GLU A 777 -9.47 -27.44 -26.97
N ILE A 778 -9.05 -27.26 -25.71
CA ILE A 778 -9.98 -27.09 -24.59
C ILE A 778 -9.74 -25.77 -23.84
N TYR A 779 -10.83 -25.08 -23.53
CA TYR A 779 -10.85 -23.83 -22.79
C TYR A 779 -11.71 -23.96 -21.52
N LEU A 780 -11.05 -23.95 -20.36
CA LEU A 780 -11.65 -24.00 -19.03
C LEU A 780 -11.63 -22.59 -18.43
N ASN A 781 -12.78 -22.06 -18.01
CA ASN A 781 -12.85 -20.66 -17.56
C ASN A 781 -13.86 -20.44 -16.42
N ARG A 782 -13.37 -20.02 -15.26
CA ARG A 782 -14.16 -19.77 -14.04
C ARG A 782 -15.02 -20.95 -13.60
N SER A 783 -14.60 -22.17 -13.93
CA SER A 783 -15.34 -23.37 -13.58
C SER A 783 -14.99 -23.82 -12.16
N ASN A 784 -15.99 -24.19 -11.36
CA ASN A 784 -15.81 -24.76 -10.02
C ASN A 784 -15.40 -26.24 -10.10
N ILE A 785 -14.29 -26.52 -10.78
CA ILE A 785 -13.76 -27.85 -11.01
C ILE A 785 -12.57 -28.12 -10.11
N ASN A 786 -12.50 -29.33 -9.56
CA ASN A 786 -11.42 -29.80 -8.67
C ASN A 786 -10.48 -30.80 -9.36
N SER A 787 -10.89 -31.42 -10.46
CA SER A 787 -10.10 -32.33 -11.29
C SER A 787 -10.41 -32.13 -12.78
N ILE A 788 -9.46 -32.49 -13.64
CA ILE A 788 -9.57 -32.53 -15.10
C ILE A 788 -9.38 -33.93 -15.69
N ASP A 789 -9.48 -35.00 -14.90
CA ASP A 789 -9.19 -36.37 -15.35
C ASP A 789 -10.04 -36.85 -16.53
N PHE A 790 -11.20 -36.22 -16.77
CA PHE A 790 -12.06 -36.52 -17.91
C PHE A 790 -11.38 -36.31 -19.28
N ILE A 791 -10.27 -35.55 -19.34
CA ILE A 791 -9.52 -35.34 -20.59
C ILE A 791 -8.62 -36.51 -20.97
N GLU A 792 -8.47 -37.51 -20.09
CA GLU A 792 -7.64 -38.66 -20.37
C GLU A 792 -8.02 -39.36 -21.68
N GLY A 793 -7.03 -39.61 -22.53
CA GLY A 793 -7.22 -40.24 -23.84
C GLY A 793 -7.69 -39.29 -24.95
N MET A 794 -7.89 -38.00 -24.67
CA MET A 794 -8.22 -37.02 -25.70
C MET A 794 -6.99 -36.62 -26.51
N PRO A 795 -7.11 -36.33 -27.82
CA PRO A 795 -6.01 -35.87 -28.68
C PRO A 795 -5.73 -34.37 -28.47
N LEU A 796 -5.57 -33.95 -27.21
CA LEU A 796 -5.36 -32.55 -26.85
C LEU A 796 -4.00 -32.05 -27.32
N GLU A 797 -4.03 -30.91 -27.98
CA GLU A 797 -2.85 -30.16 -28.42
C GLU A 797 -2.78 -28.77 -27.79
N LYS A 798 -3.95 -28.18 -27.49
CA LYS A 798 -4.04 -26.86 -26.86
C LYS A 798 -4.94 -26.90 -25.63
N VAL A 799 -4.40 -26.44 -24.51
CA VAL A 799 -5.13 -26.38 -23.24
C VAL A 799 -5.03 -24.97 -22.69
N THR A 800 -6.18 -24.37 -22.36
CA THR A 800 -6.25 -23.08 -21.70
C THR A 800 -7.10 -23.19 -20.43
N ILE A 801 -6.53 -22.80 -19.31
CA ILE A 801 -7.17 -22.82 -18.00
C ILE A 801 -7.12 -21.42 -17.39
N ASN A 802 -8.28 -20.85 -17.09
CA ASN A 802 -8.41 -19.50 -16.57
C ASN A 802 -9.33 -19.44 -15.36
N MET A 803 -8.83 -18.91 -14.23
CA MET A 803 -9.63 -18.68 -13.02
C MET A 803 -10.28 -19.95 -12.44
N CYS A 804 -9.65 -21.11 -12.58
CA CYS A 804 -10.08 -22.38 -11.97
C CYS A 804 -9.27 -22.64 -10.69
N LYS A 805 -9.60 -21.93 -9.60
CA LYS A 805 -8.79 -21.90 -8.37
C LYS A 805 -8.79 -23.21 -7.56
N ASN A 806 -9.80 -24.06 -7.76
CA ASN A 806 -9.98 -25.29 -6.99
C ASN A 806 -9.25 -26.50 -7.59
N LEU A 807 -8.62 -26.35 -8.76
CA LEU A 807 -7.77 -27.38 -9.35
C LEU A 807 -6.48 -27.53 -8.55
N LYS A 808 -6.28 -28.71 -7.94
CA LYS A 808 -5.10 -29.01 -7.12
C LYS A 808 -3.96 -29.65 -7.92
N SER A 809 -4.26 -30.40 -8.98
CA SER A 809 -3.28 -31.07 -9.83
C SER A 809 -3.69 -31.00 -11.30
N LEU A 810 -2.68 -31.03 -12.18
CA LEU A 810 -2.80 -31.11 -13.63
C LEU A 810 -2.02 -32.32 -14.22
N ASP A 811 -1.70 -33.32 -13.39
CA ASP A 811 -0.79 -34.41 -13.76
C ASP A 811 -1.28 -35.26 -14.94
N VAL A 812 -2.59 -35.36 -15.16
CA VAL A 812 -3.16 -36.04 -16.34
C VAL A 812 -2.65 -35.45 -17.67
N LEU A 813 -2.24 -34.18 -17.69
CA LEU A 813 -1.65 -33.55 -18.86
C LEU A 813 -0.27 -34.14 -19.23
N SER A 814 0.40 -34.84 -18.32
CA SER A 814 1.67 -35.53 -18.60
C SER A 814 1.56 -36.61 -19.69
N LYS A 815 0.35 -37.15 -19.90
CA LYS A 815 0.04 -38.12 -20.96
C LYS A 815 -0.23 -37.46 -22.32
N HIS A 816 -0.24 -36.13 -22.38
CA HIS A 816 -0.60 -35.35 -23.57
C HIS A 816 0.62 -34.64 -24.14
N ARG A 817 0.74 -34.63 -25.47
CA ARG A 817 1.80 -33.91 -26.19
C ARG A 817 1.30 -32.53 -26.60
N LEU A 818 1.25 -31.63 -25.63
CA LEU A 818 0.74 -30.27 -25.87
C LEU A 818 1.70 -29.46 -26.74
N ILE A 819 1.12 -28.66 -27.65
CA ILE A 819 1.80 -27.65 -28.46
C ILE A 819 1.58 -26.25 -27.87
N SER A 820 0.41 -26.03 -27.26
CA SER A 820 0.06 -24.76 -26.62
C SER A 820 -0.53 -24.98 -25.23
N PHE A 821 -0.01 -24.26 -24.25
CA PHE A 821 -0.52 -24.29 -22.89
C PHE A 821 -0.71 -22.89 -22.33
N SER A 822 -1.87 -22.63 -21.71
CA SER A 822 -2.18 -21.38 -21.03
C SER A 822 -2.77 -21.65 -19.66
N LEU A 823 -2.19 -21.04 -18.62
CA LEU A 823 -2.64 -21.16 -17.24
C LEU A 823 -2.68 -19.79 -16.57
N ARG A 824 -3.84 -19.41 -16.04
CA ARG A 824 -4.10 -18.07 -15.49
C ARG A 824 -4.89 -18.15 -14.17
N TYR A 825 -4.49 -17.37 -13.17
CA TYR A 825 -5.19 -17.25 -11.89
C TYR A 825 -5.45 -18.61 -11.21
N SER A 826 -4.39 -19.38 -11.01
CA SER A 826 -4.43 -20.73 -10.46
C SER A 826 -3.45 -20.87 -9.28
N THR A 827 -3.67 -21.87 -8.44
CA THR A 827 -2.85 -22.22 -7.28
C THR A 827 -1.71 -23.20 -7.61
N ILE A 828 -1.62 -23.67 -8.85
CA ILE A 828 -0.58 -24.60 -9.30
C ILE A 828 0.80 -23.92 -9.23
N SER A 829 1.71 -24.56 -8.49
CA SER A 829 3.06 -24.05 -8.20
C SER A 829 4.20 -24.74 -8.98
N THR A 830 3.91 -25.81 -9.71
CA THR A 830 4.90 -26.56 -10.53
C THR A 830 4.38 -26.83 -11.94
N LEU A 831 5.30 -27.02 -12.89
CA LEU A 831 5.03 -27.35 -14.29
C LEU A 831 5.55 -28.74 -14.71
N ASN A 832 5.87 -29.61 -13.75
CA ASN A 832 6.45 -30.95 -14.00
C ASN A 832 5.63 -31.80 -14.99
N PHE A 833 4.30 -31.69 -14.94
CA PHE A 833 3.39 -32.40 -15.85
C PHE A 833 3.56 -32.00 -17.33
N LEU A 834 4.26 -30.91 -17.65
CA LEU A 834 4.54 -30.49 -19.02
C LEU A 834 5.90 -30.97 -19.54
N LYS A 835 6.73 -31.65 -18.74
CA LYS A 835 8.10 -32.04 -19.11
C LYS A 835 8.19 -32.79 -20.44
N ASN A 836 7.22 -33.67 -20.70
CA ASN A 836 7.18 -34.51 -21.91
C ASN A 836 6.38 -33.88 -23.08
N SER A 837 5.88 -32.65 -22.92
CA SER A 837 5.21 -31.92 -23.98
C SER A 837 6.23 -31.31 -24.96
N ARG A 838 5.74 -30.89 -26.14
CA ARG A 838 6.54 -30.18 -27.16
C ARG A 838 5.97 -28.78 -27.35
N LEU A 839 6.00 -27.98 -26.28
CA LEU A 839 5.35 -26.68 -26.27
C LEU A 839 6.06 -25.71 -27.23
N GLU A 840 5.27 -25.11 -28.12
CA GLU A 840 5.68 -23.98 -28.94
C GLU A 840 5.13 -22.66 -28.38
N PHE A 841 3.98 -22.71 -27.69
CA PHE A 841 3.29 -21.55 -27.13
C PHE A 841 2.99 -21.75 -25.64
N LEU A 842 3.45 -20.84 -24.80
CA LEU A 842 3.25 -20.90 -23.36
C LEU A 842 2.75 -19.55 -22.82
N TYR A 843 1.64 -19.58 -22.08
CA TYR A 843 1.09 -18.39 -21.42
C TYR A 843 0.84 -18.67 -19.93
N LEU A 844 1.50 -17.92 -19.05
CA LEU A 844 1.42 -18.07 -17.61
C LEU A 844 1.07 -16.72 -16.97
N GLU A 845 0.02 -16.68 -16.13
CA GLU A 845 -0.37 -15.43 -15.47
C GLU A 845 -0.90 -15.63 -14.03
N ARG A 846 -0.35 -14.88 -13.07
CA ARG A 846 -0.78 -14.87 -11.66
C ARG A 846 -0.77 -16.27 -11.06
N LEU A 847 0.42 -16.86 -11.00
CA LEU A 847 0.66 -18.20 -10.50
C LEU A 847 1.77 -18.20 -9.44
N PRO A 848 1.67 -19.01 -8.37
CA PRO A 848 2.71 -19.17 -7.37
C PRO A 848 3.86 -20.09 -7.86
N LEU A 849 4.29 -19.93 -9.11
CA LEU A 849 5.36 -20.74 -9.72
C LEU A 849 6.74 -20.31 -9.22
N GLU A 850 7.48 -21.27 -8.65
CA GLU A 850 8.83 -21.02 -8.10
C GLU A 850 9.93 -21.18 -9.16
N SER A 851 9.70 -21.97 -10.20
CA SER A 851 10.69 -22.22 -11.24
C SER A 851 10.06 -22.62 -12.57
N LEU A 852 10.75 -22.28 -13.66
CA LEU A 852 10.46 -22.72 -15.03
C LEU A 852 11.39 -23.87 -15.48
N GLU A 853 12.29 -24.35 -14.61
CA GLU A 853 13.22 -25.46 -14.89
C GLU A 853 12.60 -26.72 -15.51
N PRO A 854 11.39 -27.16 -15.13
CA PRO A 854 10.78 -28.36 -15.73
C PRO A 854 10.56 -28.26 -17.26
N LEU A 855 10.64 -27.06 -17.82
CA LEU A 855 10.47 -26.78 -19.25
C LEU A 855 11.79 -26.66 -20.02
N ARG A 856 12.94 -26.84 -19.37
CA ARG A 856 14.27 -26.69 -19.98
C ARG A 856 14.39 -27.48 -21.29
N GLY A 857 14.89 -26.83 -22.33
CA GLY A 857 15.10 -27.43 -23.65
C GLY A 857 13.85 -27.60 -24.52
N GLN A 858 12.67 -27.18 -24.06
CA GLN A 858 11.47 -27.21 -24.91
C GLN A 858 11.55 -26.21 -26.06
N PRO A 859 10.93 -26.51 -27.23
CA PRO A 859 11.00 -25.67 -28.43
C PRO A 859 10.02 -24.48 -28.37
N ILE A 860 9.95 -23.80 -27.22
CA ILE A 860 9.04 -22.68 -27.00
C ILE A 860 9.48 -21.52 -27.90
N LYS A 861 8.58 -21.10 -28.79
CA LYS A 861 8.75 -19.96 -29.69
C LYS A 861 8.07 -18.71 -29.16
N ASP A 862 6.97 -18.89 -28.44
CA ASP A 862 6.14 -17.81 -27.94
C ASP A 862 5.89 -17.98 -26.43
N LEU A 863 6.46 -17.07 -25.64
CA LEU A 863 6.41 -17.12 -24.19
C LEU A 863 5.74 -15.88 -23.62
N THR A 864 4.70 -16.09 -22.83
CA THR A 864 4.03 -15.03 -22.08
C THR A 864 4.03 -15.32 -20.58
N ILE A 865 4.56 -14.40 -19.78
CA ILE A 865 4.66 -14.53 -18.33
C ILE A 865 4.21 -13.24 -17.63
N TYR A 866 3.16 -13.29 -16.82
CA TYR A 866 2.64 -12.13 -16.09
C TYR A 866 2.44 -12.43 -14.61
N PHE A 867 3.08 -11.68 -13.71
CA PHE A 867 2.86 -11.79 -12.26
C PHE A 867 3.04 -13.22 -11.71
N ILE A 868 4.12 -13.91 -12.09
CA ILE A 868 4.52 -15.18 -11.46
C ILE A 868 5.50 -14.91 -10.30
N LYS A 869 5.64 -15.86 -9.37
CA LYS A 869 6.46 -15.70 -8.15
C LYS A 869 7.97 -15.67 -8.45
N THR A 870 8.45 -16.46 -9.42
CA THR A 870 9.88 -16.52 -9.75
C THR A 870 10.39 -15.32 -10.55
N GLU A 871 11.57 -14.82 -10.18
CA GLU A 871 12.30 -13.76 -10.89
C GLU A 871 13.43 -14.32 -11.77
N ASP A 872 13.78 -15.60 -11.61
CA ASP A 872 14.83 -16.25 -12.42
C ASP A 872 14.26 -16.73 -13.76
N LEU A 873 14.65 -16.02 -14.83
CA LEU A 873 14.29 -16.34 -16.20
C LEU A 873 15.45 -16.96 -16.99
N ASN A 874 16.57 -17.36 -16.35
CA ASN A 874 17.73 -17.88 -17.07
C ASN A 874 17.45 -19.16 -17.86
N VAL A 875 16.53 -20.02 -17.40
CA VAL A 875 16.12 -21.22 -18.15
C VAL A 875 15.57 -20.88 -19.54
N THR A 876 15.04 -19.67 -19.73
CA THR A 876 14.52 -19.21 -21.03
C THR A 876 15.60 -19.15 -22.11
N LYS A 877 16.90 -19.09 -21.74
CA LYS A 877 18.03 -19.22 -22.69
C LYS A 877 18.05 -20.56 -23.42
N SER A 878 17.50 -21.60 -22.81
CA SER A 878 17.38 -22.92 -23.44
C SER A 878 16.24 -23.01 -24.46
N PHE A 879 15.38 -22.00 -24.53
CA PHE A 879 14.23 -21.97 -25.44
C PHE A 879 14.61 -21.35 -26.79
N ARG A 880 13.77 -21.56 -27.80
CA ARG A 880 13.95 -21.00 -29.15
C ARG A 880 12.97 -19.84 -29.38
N LEU A 881 13.02 -18.83 -28.52
CA LEU A 881 12.06 -17.74 -28.50
C LEU A 881 12.14 -16.88 -29.77
N GLU A 882 11.00 -16.74 -30.44
CA GLU A 882 10.75 -15.77 -31.50
C GLU A 882 9.97 -14.56 -30.96
N ARG A 883 9.09 -14.80 -29.97
CA ARG A 883 8.28 -13.79 -29.29
C ARG A 883 8.32 -13.99 -27.78
N MET A 884 8.46 -12.91 -27.03
CA MET A 884 8.39 -12.95 -25.58
C MET A 884 7.63 -11.74 -25.02
N SER A 885 6.67 -12.02 -24.13
CA SER A 885 5.98 -11.01 -23.35
C SER A 885 6.13 -11.30 -21.87
N PHE A 886 6.56 -10.32 -21.09
CA PHE A 886 6.72 -10.52 -19.65
C PHE A 886 6.32 -9.30 -18.80
N CYS A 887 5.94 -9.58 -17.56
CA CYS A 887 5.59 -8.60 -16.54
C CYS A 887 6.00 -9.15 -15.17
N ALA A 888 7.07 -8.60 -14.60
CA ALA A 888 7.61 -8.95 -13.29
C ALA A 888 7.73 -7.70 -12.40
N LYS A 889 7.45 -7.84 -11.10
CA LYS A 889 7.54 -6.74 -10.13
C LYS A 889 8.98 -6.20 -10.01
N VAL A 890 9.98 -7.08 -10.05
CA VAL A 890 11.40 -6.71 -10.01
C VAL A 890 12.19 -7.58 -10.99
N CYS A 891 12.43 -7.08 -12.21
CA CYS A 891 13.39 -7.65 -13.14
C CYS A 891 14.30 -6.50 -13.59
N LYS A 892 15.50 -6.42 -13.00
CA LYS A 892 16.35 -5.22 -13.12
C LYS A 892 17.14 -5.16 -14.43
N ASN A 893 17.46 -6.31 -15.04
CA ASN A 893 18.20 -6.42 -16.30
C ASN A 893 17.60 -7.48 -17.24
N LEU A 894 17.94 -7.40 -18.52
CA LEU A 894 17.46 -8.29 -19.58
C LEU A 894 18.55 -9.25 -20.10
N ASP A 895 19.58 -9.53 -19.30
CA ASP A 895 20.75 -10.31 -19.75
C ASP A 895 20.39 -11.73 -20.20
N PHE A 896 19.28 -12.28 -19.72
CA PHE A 896 18.78 -13.57 -20.16
C PHE A 896 18.36 -13.60 -21.64
N LEU A 897 18.12 -12.45 -22.26
CA LEU A 897 17.80 -12.34 -23.68
C LEU A 897 19.04 -12.38 -24.60
N ARG A 898 20.26 -12.21 -24.06
CA ARG A 898 21.47 -12.08 -24.90
C ARG A 898 21.67 -13.29 -25.80
N GLY A 899 21.92 -13.03 -27.08
CA GLY A 899 22.17 -14.07 -28.09
C GLY A 899 20.92 -14.83 -28.57
N GLN A 900 19.72 -14.47 -28.11
CA GLN A 900 18.48 -15.09 -28.58
C GLN A 900 18.00 -14.50 -29.92
N LYS A 901 17.15 -15.24 -30.65
CA LYS A 901 16.60 -14.83 -31.97
C LYS A 901 15.20 -14.22 -31.87
N ILE A 902 14.96 -13.44 -30.80
CA ILE A 902 13.66 -12.83 -30.53
C ILE A 902 13.41 -11.67 -31.50
N LYS A 903 12.30 -11.73 -32.25
CA LYS A 903 11.84 -10.69 -33.17
C LYS A 903 10.83 -9.73 -32.55
N GLU A 904 10.07 -10.22 -31.56
CA GLU A 904 9.05 -9.43 -30.87
C GLU A 904 9.20 -9.55 -29.35
N PHE A 905 9.35 -8.40 -28.69
CA PHE A 905 9.49 -8.34 -27.24
C PHE A 905 8.52 -7.34 -26.64
N ALA A 906 7.83 -7.76 -25.59
CA ALA A 906 6.90 -6.93 -24.85
C ALA A 906 7.16 -6.98 -23.35
N SER A 907 7.36 -5.81 -22.75
CA SER A 907 7.42 -5.64 -21.31
C SER A 907 6.30 -4.74 -20.83
N SER A 908 5.70 -5.09 -19.69
CA SER A 908 4.67 -4.27 -19.06
C SER A 908 4.86 -4.21 -17.55
N TRP A 909 4.72 -3.02 -16.95
CA TRP A 909 4.77 -2.82 -15.49
C TRP A 909 6.04 -3.37 -14.81
N THR A 910 7.18 -3.25 -15.51
CA THR A 910 8.48 -3.74 -15.05
C THR A 910 9.46 -2.57 -14.87
N THR A 911 10.21 -2.56 -13.77
CA THR A 911 11.31 -1.60 -13.57
C THR A 911 12.59 -2.09 -14.25
N LEU A 912 12.77 -1.70 -15.51
CA LEU A 912 13.97 -1.99 -16.28
C LEU A 912 14.99 -0.87 -16.08
N ASN A 913 16.16 -1.19 -15.51
CA ASN A 913 17.27 -0.25 -15.36
C ASN A 913 18.24 -0.33 -16.56
N ASP A 914 18.44 -1.52 -17.11
CA ASP A 914 19.29 -1.75 -18.27
C ASP A 914 18.58 -2.60 -19.33
N ILE A 915 18.54 -2.07 -20.56
CA ILE A 915 18.01 -2.73 -21.76
C ILE A 915 19.09 -3.01 -22.81
N SER A 916 20.38 -2.87 -22.47
CA SER A 916 21.53 -3.05 -23.36
C SER A 916 21.55 -4.42 -24.05
N ALA A 917 21.03 -5.46 -23.38
CA ALA A 917 20.88 -6.80 -23.95
C ALA A 917 20.07 -6.81 -25.25
N LEU A 918 19.15 -5.86 -25.46
CA LEU A 918 18.36 -5.75 -26.69
C LEU A 918 19.22 -5.47 -27.93
N LYS A 919 20.42 -4.89 -27.79
CA LYS A 919 21.36 -4.67 -28.92
C LYS A 919 21.91 -5.97 -29.49
N THR A 920 21.91 -7.04 -28.71
CA THR A 920 22.47 -8.34 -29.10
C THR A 920 21.46 -9.27 -29.79
N ILE A 921 20.21 -8.82 -29.96
CA ILE A 921 19.12 -9.62 -30.53
C ILE A 921 18.50 -8.93 -31.75
N PRO A 922 17.99 -9.70 -32.73
CA PRO A 922 17.41 -9.16 -33.96
C PRO A 922 15.95 -8.69 -33.76
N ILE A 923 15.74 -7.75 -32.83
CA ILE A 923 14.40 -7.27 -32.47
C ILE A 923 13.82 -6.34 -33.55
N GLU A 924 12.62 -6.66 -34.03
CA GLU A 924 11.88 -5.86 -35.02
C GLU A 924 10.66 -5.15 -34.40
N ARG A 925 10.07 -5.74 -33.35
CA ARG A 925 8.85 -5.23 -32.69
C ARG A 925 9.09 -5.13 -31.20
N LEU A 926 9.08 -3.91 -30.67
CA LEU A 926 9.36 -3.63 -29.27
C LEU A 926 8.18 -2.91 -28.62
N TYR A 927 7.75 -3.43 -27.48
CA TYR A 927 6.59 -2.95 -26.74
C TYR A 927 6.97 -2.72 -25.28
N LEU A 928 7.04 -1.47 -24.84
CA LEU A 928 7.45 -1.10 -23.48
C LEU A 928 6.34 -0.27 -22.82
N TYR A 929 5.46 -0.94 -22.09
CA TYR A 929 4.28 -0.33 -21.49
C TYR A 929 4.49 -0.12 -19.98
N SER A 930 4.42 1.12 -19.50
CA SER A 930 4.65 1.42 -18.07
C SER A 930 6.01 0.92 -17.54
N CYS A 931 7.05 1.03 -18.35
CA CYS A 931 8.43 0.76 -17.94
C CYS A 931 9.10 2.10 -17.62
N HIS A 932 9.71 2.25 -16.45
CA HIS A 932 10.26 3.51 -15.97
C HIS A 932 11.67 3.22 -15.43
N LYS A 933 12.72 3.91 -15.94
CA LYS A 933 14.14 3.90 -15.52
C LYS A 933 15.21 3.31 -16.49
N PHE A 934 15.04 3.35 -17.82
CA PHE A 934 16.10 2.94 -18.77
C PHE A 934 16.44 4.05 -19.79
N ASP A 935 17.65 3.99 -20.33
CA ASP A 935 18.14 4.92 -21.36
C ASP A 935 17.56 4.56 -22.74
N LEU A 936 16.84 5.51 -23.34
CA LEU A 936 16.25 5.37 -24.67
C LEU A 936 17.29 5.44 -25.79
N LYS A 937 18.48 6.01 -25.56
CA LYS A 937 19.56 6.09 -26.56
C LYS A 937 19.91 4.72 -27.16
N ILE A 938 19.77 3.68 -26.37
CA ILE A 938 20.01 2.29 -26.77
C ILE A 938 19.15 1.88 -27.97
N LEU A 939 17.97 2.49 -28.16
CA LEU A 939 17.03 2.13 -29.23
C LEU A 939 17.42 2.71 -30.60
N GLU A 940 18.34 3.68 -30.69
CA GLU A 940 18.77 4.29 -31.97
C GLU A 940 19.52 3.28 -32.85
N ASP A 941 20.30 2.40 -32.23
CA ASP A 941 21.09 1.38 -32.93
C ASP A 941 20.26 0.15 -33.35
N LEU A 942 18.97 0.10 -32.96
CA LEU A 942 18.10 -1.05 -33.22
C LEU A 942 17.32 -0.88 -34.53
N LYS A 943 17.24 -1.95 -35.34
CA LYS A 943 16.45 -1.98 -36.59
C LYS A 943 14.95 -2.24 -36.33
N LEU A 944 14.33 -1.40 -35.49
CA LEU A 944 12.93 -1.54 -35.08
C LEU A 944 11.97 -1.15 -36.23
N LYS A 945 11.01 -2.01 -36.55
CA LYS A 945 9.87 -1.73 -37.44
C LYS A 945 8.64 -1.25 -36.66
N VAL A 946 8.41 -1.81 -35.47
CA VAL A 946 7.30 -1.41 -34.59
C VAL A 946 7.80 -1.07 -33.21
N LEU A 947 7.34 0.08 -32.70
CA LEU A 947 7.64 0.54 -31.36
C LEU A 947 6.35 0.94 -30.65
N GLY A 948 6.15 0.42 -29.45
CA GLY A 948 4.95 0.66 -28.65
C GLY A 948 5.27 1.17 -27.26
N PHE A 949 4.60 2.25 -26.83
CA PHE A 949 4.72 2.82 -25.49
C PHE A 949 3.34 3.15 -24.89
N ARG A 950 3.19 3.01 -23.56
CA ARG A 950 1.96 3.42 -22.86
C ARG A 950 1.97 4.91 -22.53
N THR A 951 3.08 5.37 -21.98
CA THR A 951 3.29 6.73 -21.51
C THR A 951 4.70 7.12 -21.96
N MET A 952 4.82 8.28 -22.59
CA MET A 952 6.09 8.84 -23.06
C MET A 952 6.23 10.25 -22.48
N LYS A 953 7.43 10.61 -22.01
CA LYS A 953 7.70 12.02 -21.66
C LYS A 953 7.95 12.81 -22.96
N THR A 954 7.68 14.10 -22.94
CA THR A 954 7.87 15.02 -24.09
C THR A 954 9.29 14.99 -24.66
N LYS A 955 10.33 14.82 -23.83
CA LYS A 955 11.73 14.69 -24.23
C LYS A 955 12.04 13.40 -25.02
N ASP A 956 11.26 12.34 -24.79
CA ASP A 956 11.44 11.03 -25.42
C ASP A 956 10.92 11.02 -26.88
N PHE A 957 10.01 11.94 -27.23
CA PHE A 957 9.45 12.08 -28.58
C PHE A 957 10.47 12.53 -29.63
N LYS A 958 11.37 13.45 -29.28
CA LYS A 958 12.44 13.91 -30.20
C LYS A 958 13.40 12.78 -30.56
N PHE A 959 13.57 11.82 -29.65
CA PHE A 959 14.47 10.68 -29.85
C PHE A 959 13.87 9.65 -30.80
N ILE A 960 12.58 9.33 -30.70
CA ILE A 960 11.91 8.40 -31.63
C ILE A 960 12.03 8.86 -33.08
N LEU A 961 12.10 10.17 -33.33
CA LEU A 961 12.28 10.72 -34.69
C LEU A 961 13.61 10.36 -35.35
N LYS A 962 14.60 9.89 -34.57
CA LYS A 962 15.91 9.45 -35.08
C LYS A 962 15.91 8.01 -35.57
N ILE A 963 14.92 7.20 -35.19
CA ILE A 963 14.84 5.77 -35.54
C ILE A 963 14.28 5.62 -36.97
N LYS A 964 15.17 5.70 -37.96
CA LYS A 964 14.81 5.72 -39.39
C LYS A 964 14.08 4.45 -39.86
N SER A 965 14.32 3.30 -39.23
CA SER A 965 13.71 2.01 -39.61
C SER A 965 12.24 1.87 -39.19
N LEU A 966 11.71 2.79 -38.40
CA LEU A 966 10.38 2.65 -37.80
C LEU A 966 9.27 2.78 -38.85
N GLU A 967 8.41 1.77 -38.93
CA GLU A 967 7.26 1.71 -39.85
C GLU A 967 5.92 1.94 -39.13
N LYS A 968 5.85 1.61 -37.83
CA LYS A 968 4.64 1.78 -37.02
C LYS A 968 4.95 2.20 -35.59
N LEU A 969 4.33 3.28 -35.14
CA LEU A 969 4.40 3.77 -33.77
C LEU A 969 3.04 3.59 -33.07
N ILE A 970 3.05 2.90 -31.92
CA ILE A 970 1.85 2.64 -31.13
C ILE A 970 1.95 3.35 -29.80
N ILE A 971 1.13 4.37 -29.60
CA ILE A 971 1.16 5.19 -28.38
C ILE A 971 -0.25 5.40 -27.83
N ASN A 972 -0.35 5.56 -26.50
CA ASN A 972 -1.57 6.07 -25.90
C ASN A 972 -1.40 7.57 -25.69
N PRO A 973 -2.22 8.44 -26.31
CA PRO A 973 -2.20 9.86 -25.99
C PRO A 973 -2.70 10.05 -24.56
N ASP A 974 -1.78 10.43 -23.67
CA ASP A 974 -2.04 10.83 -22.28
C ASP A 974 -1.73 12.34 -22.13
N VAL A 975 -2.03 12.94 -20.99
CA VAL A 975 -1.82 14.37 -20.66
C VAL A 975 -0.36 14.82 -20.90
N ASN A 976 0.59 13.88 -20.84
CA ASN A 976 2.02 14.11 -21.05
C ASN A 976 2.49 14.00 -22.52
N THR A 977 1.60 13.64 -23.46
CA THR A 977 1.93 13.59 -24.88
C THR A 977 1.83 15.00 -25.48
N PRO A 978 2.90 15.56 -26.09
CA PRO A 978 2.91 16.95 -26.54
C PRO A 978 1.78 17.23 -27.55
N LYS A 979 0.91 18.24 -27.34
CA LYS A 979 -0.29 18.49 -28.16
C LYS A 979 -0.06 18.50 -29.69
N ASN A 980 1.14 18.88 -30.14
CA ASN A 980 1.53 18.94 -31.57
C ASN A 980 2.34 17.72 -32.06
N TRP A 981 2.31 16.60 -31.32
CA TRP A 981 3.10 15.40 -31.64
C TRP A 981 2.77 14.82 -33.02
N VAL A 982 1.51 14.91 -33.46
CA VAL A 982 1.07 14.47 -34.79
C VAL A 982 1.73 15.29 -35.90
N GLN A 983 1.84 16.61 -35.74
CA GLN A 983 2.53 17.50 -36.69
C GLN A 983 4.05 17.29 -36.68
N THR A 984 4.61 16.99 -35.51
CA THR A 984 6.04 16.69 -35.34
C THR A 984 6.42 15.37 -36.03
N LEU A 985 5.55 14.35 -35.98
CA LEU A 985 5.73 13.08 -36.68
C LEU A 985 5.60 13.18 -38.20
N LYS A 986 4.84 14.16 -38.73
CA LYS A 986 4.80 14.43 -40.18
C LYS A 986 6.18 14.83 -40.75
N ARG A 987 7.11 15.25 -39.88
CA ARG A 987 8.51 15.57 -40.22
C ARG A 987 9.46 14.37 -40.12
N HIS A 988 8.95 13.16 -39.84
CA HIS A 988 9.76 11.95 -39.76
C HIS A 988 10.34 11.57 -41.14
N PRO A 989 11.59 11.06 -41.22
CA PRO A 989 12.21 10.66 -42.50
C PRO A 989 11.43 9.57 -43.25
N ASN A 990 10.86 8.61 -42.51
CA ASN A 990 9.96 7.61 -43.07
C ASN A 990 8.54 8.18 -43.21
N LYS A 991 8.17 8.63 -44.42
CA LYS A 991 6.85 9.20 -44.72
C LYS A 991 5.69 8.20 -44.64
N ASN A 992 5.99 6.89 -44.59
CA ASN A 992 4.99 5.82 -44.49
C ASN A 992 4.70 5.37 -43.04
N LEU A 993 5.23 6.08 -42.03
CA LEU A 993 5.05 5.75 -40.61
C LEU A 993 3.55 5.73 -40.23
N LYS A 994 3.03 4.55 -39.87
CA LYS A 994 1.63 4.37 -39.43
C LYS A 994 1.50 4.59 -37.93
N PHE A 995 0.49 5.34 -37.52
CA PHE A 995 0.16 5.55 -36.11
C PHE A 995 -1.04 4.68 -35.72
N ALA A 996 -0.99 4.11 -34.50
CA ALA A 996 -2.15 3.48 -33.89
C ALA A 996 -2.25 3.86 -32.41
N ASN A 997 -3.46 4.15 -31.96
CA ASN A 997 -3.73 4.26 -30.52
C ASN A 997 -3.58 2.86 -29.88
N VAL A 998 -2.90 2.78 -28.73
CA VAL A 998 -2.78 1.55 -27.92
C VAL A 998 -4.13 0.87 -27.70
N HIS A 999 -5.22 1.62 -27.56
CA HIS A 999 -6.58 1.09 -27.38
C HIS A 999 -7.19 0.45 -28.64
N ASN A 1000 -6.80 0.88 -29.83
CA ASN A 1000 -7.32 0.37 -31.11
C ASN A 1000 -6.37 -0.63 -31.79
N SER A 1001 -5.14 -0.70 -31.32
CA SER A 1001 -4.17 -1.65 -31.83
C SER A 1001 -4.49 -3.06 -31.31
N LYS A 1002 -4.65 -4.04 -32.22
CA LYS A 1002 -4.64 -5.48 -31.90
C LYS A 1002 -3.23 -5.91 -31.45
N VAL A 1003 -2.64 -5.20 -30.49
CA VAL A 1003 -1.34 -5.56 -29.94
C VAL A 1003 -1.51 -6.81 -29.11
N TRP A 1004 -0.50 -7.65 -29.19
CA TRP A 1004 -0.36 -8.93 -28.51
C TRP A 1004 -0.15 -8.71 -27.01
N LEU A 1005 -1.20 -8.22 -26.35
CA LEU A 1005 -1.22 -7.89 -24.94
C LEU A 1005 -2.60 -8.19 -24.35
N PRO A 1006 -2.67 -8.83 -23.17
CA PRO A 1006 -3.92 -9.00 -22.41
C PRO A 1006 -4.59 -7.66 -22.02
N ILE A 1007 -3.88 -6.55 -22.21
CA ILE A 1007 -4.25 -5.19 -21.80
C ILE A 1007 -5.59 -4.74 -22.38
N SER A 1008 -5.94 -5.12 -23.62
CA SER A 1008 -7.19 -4.65 -24.25
C SER A 1008 -8.46 -5.16 -23.54
N LYS A 1009 -8.47 -6.43 -23.10
CA LYS A 1009 -9.59 -7.00 -22.33
C LYS A 1009 -9.61 -6.54 -20.87
N PHE A 1010 -8.44 -6.35 -20.24
CA PHE A 1010 -8.37 -5.85 -18.86
C PHE A 1010 -8.89 -4.40 -18.76
N VAL A 1011 -8.55 -3.55 -19.73
CA VAL A 1011 -9.06 -2.17 -19.82
C VAL A 1011 -10.56 -2.12 -20.17
N GLN A 1012 -11.06 -3.00 -21.05
CA GLN A 1012 -12.50 -3.07 -21.35
C GLN A 1012 -13.33 -3.58 -20.15
N THR A 1013 -12.78 -4.47 -19.33
CA THR A 1013 -13.46 -4.97 -18.12
C THR A 1013 -13.51 -3.90 -17.01
N LEU A 1014 -12.49 -3.05 -16.91
CA LEU A 1014 -12.49 -1.87 -16.03
C LEU A 1014 -13.47 -0.77 -16.50
N LYS A 1015 -13.78 -0.69 -17.80
CA LYS A 1015 -14.79 0.24 -18.34
C LYS A 1015 -16.23 -0.27 -18.18
N LYS A 1016 -16.47 -1.58 -18.15
CA LYS A 1016 -17.82 -2.18 -17.93
C LYS A 1016 -18.20 -2.33 -16.46
N LYS A 1017 -17.29 -2.04 -15.53
CA LYS A 1017 -17.54 -1.92 -14.08
C LYS A 1017 -17.44 -0.47 -13.58
N LYS A 1018 -17.53 0.49 -14.51
CA LYS A 1018 -17.81 1.89 -14.23
C LYS A 1018 -19.26 2.16 -14.55
#